data_AF-A0A9Q0THQ6-F1
#
_entry.id   AF-A0A9Q0THQ6-F1
#
_cell.length_a   1.000
_cell.length_b   1.000
_cell.length_c   1.000
_cell.angle_alpha   90.00
_cell.angle_beta   90.00
_cell.angle_gamma   90.00
#
_symmetry.space_group_name_H-M   'P 1'
#
loop_
_entity.id
_entity.type
_entity.pdbx_description
1 polymer ?
#
loop_
_entity_poly.entity_id
_entity_poly.type
_entity_poly.pdbx_seq_one_letter_code
_entity_poly.pdbx_strand_id
1 'polypeptide(L)'
;MPAMETRMSTIDALQEKFQTFWYRLDSGRRLEMKSNGDLDYVCCLLQEALYGKSIVILLDDVWEQDIVERFAKLYDNDCRYLVTTRNEAVCEITEAEKVELSKDDIREISMEILQYHSLLGMEELPGIAETLLERCGHHPLTVAVMGKALRKEVRAEKWEKAITNLSTFATCAPGPVSYVNEKEAESTLTIFGSFEFSLEAMPGDSRRLFIALASLSWAEPVPEACLEAVWSVLGEESLFPLIVCKLVEGSLLIKTEMDPLYLVHDMVSLYLASKADDSTGILLNEYPLDETAFICPWLLVFGKENVKKIAEERMEFLFNVLEGKQVVATLEAIVQALMASKSMSELEISRERFSRILGPRIADLISTDSLNLVAVTTEAITNIFSKSDYCNYFPSLETTAAISKLTATLEYCEENPMIQIHILIVLAKLAEFGSHGTVDKVLESIPFNQIAGLLSSGAEKWHESLFTVLNSLTKAGKSNAVERMFASGIEKTLIKLLENGSEVVQHHAIVTLKGFYEVAHTPENDFLQPSNLNVLPWQVRLRLETFVLSDRAVPHSPKPLCFEDLVYKVLDGSKNQVLQAMQDLIPIIEKSADSRVREMILHSPLVSRLSELLQSRHSDHNSIRSESAFLLMKLAFSGGEPCIKKFLDHDIVPELVKMMQCNVEELQDSAYTALHQMLFGNGGILVLDKIFKTGFVDRMVQSVDSKSVKDTRSECSLHFGSG
;
A
#
# COMPACT_ATOMS: atom_id res chain seq x y z
N MET A 1 -20.89 27.99 26.03
CA MET A 1 -20.15 27.72 24.78
C MET A 1 -19.30 26.45 24.76
N PRO A 2 -18.73 25.89 25.86
CA PRO A 2 -17.89 24.68 25.75
C PRO A 2 -18.68 23.38 25.48
N ALA A 3 -19.96 23.32 25.85
CA ALA A 3 -20.82 22.16 25.60
C ALA A 3 -21.13 21.92 24.10
N MET A 4 -20.98 22.93 23.24
CA MET A 4 -21.28 22.84 21.81
C MET A 4 -20.08 22.36 20.99
N GLU A 5 -18.84 22.73 21.40
CA GLU A 5 -17.59 22.17 20.86
C GLU A 5 -17.41 20.70 21.24
N THR A 6 -17.78 20.32 22.47
CA THR A 6 -17.71 18.92 22.91
C THR A 6 -18.64 18.03 22.09
N ARG A 7 -19.89 18.47 21.84
CA ARG A 7 -20.87 17.73 21.02
C ARG A 7 -20.48 17.57 19.55
N MET A 8 -19.85 18.58 18.95
CA MET A 8 -19.38 18.51 17.57
C MET A 8 -18.25 17.48 17.43
N SER A 9 -17.35 17.40 18.44
CA SER A 9 -16.27 16.41 18.47
C SER A 9 -16.74 14.95 18.62
N THR A 10 -17.85 14.71 19.34
CA THR A 10 -18.41 13.36 19.52
C THR A 10 -19.00 12.81 18.21
N ILE A 11 -19.65 13.68 17.42
CA ILE A 11 -20.26 13.30 16.14
C ILE A 11 -19.18 12.95 15.11
N ASP A 12 -18.12 13.76 15.02
CA ASP A 12 -17.01 13.52 14.09
C ASP A 12 -16.26 12.22 14.45
N ALA A 13 -15.99 11.98 15.74
CA ALA A 13 -15.35 10.75 16.21
C ALA A 13 -16.23 9.50 15.96
N LEU A 14 -17.55 9.63 16.11
CA LEU A 14 -18.47 8.55 15.82
C LEU A 14 -18.52 8.26 14.31
N GLN A 15 -18.53 9.30 13.46
CA GLN A 15 -18.46 9.16 12.00
C GLN A 15 -17.20 8.41 11.55
N GLU A 16 -16.03 8.74 12.11
CA GLU A 16 -14.77 8.07 11.80
C GLU A 16 -14.79 6.58 12.20
N LYS A 17 -15.31 6.27 13.39
CA LYS A 17 -15.51 4.89 13.85
C LYS A 17 -16.47 4.13 12.94
N PHE A 18 -17.53 4.77 12.46
CA PHE A 18 -18.46 4.17 11.51
C PHE A 18 -17.83 3.88 10.14
N GLN A 19 -17.02 4.80 9.61
CA GLN A 19 -16.29 4.55 8.36
C GLN A 19 -15.38 3.34 8.49
N THR A 20 -14.66 3.23 9.61
CA THR A 20 -13.80 2.09 9.90
C THR A 20 -14.60 0.79 10.01
N PHE A 21 -15.75 0.83 10.68
CA PHE A 21 -16.66 -0.30 10.82
C PHE A 21 -17.23 -0.75 9.47
N TRP A 22 -17.68 0.18 8.63
CA TRP A 22 -18.20 -0.14 7.30
C TRP A 22 -17.10 -0.71 6.40
N TYR A 23 -15.92 -0.09 6.36
CA TYR A 23 -14.82 -0.61 5.54
C TYR A 23 -14.54 -2.09 5.83
N ARG A 24 -14.65 -2.51 7.10
CA ARG A 24 -14.52 -3.92 7.51
C ARG A 24 -15.70 -4.82 7.10
N LEU A 25 -16.91 -4.27 6.96
CA LEU A 25 -18.13 -5.01 6.62
C LEU A 25 -18.36 -5.23 5.12
N ASP A 26 -17.78 -4.40 4.24
CA ASP A 26 -18.10 -4.40 2.80
C ASP A 26 -16.86 -4.43 1.86
N SER A 27 -15.86 -5.23 2.21
CA SER A 27 -14.74 -5.62 1.33
C SER A 27 -14.07 -4.47 0.55
N GLY A 28 -13.87 -3.31 1.18
CA GLY A 28 -12.98 -2.27 0.66
C GLY A 28 -13.59 -1.12 -0.14
N ARG A 29 -14.91 -0.92 -0.18
CA ARG A 29 -15.49 0.33 -0.70
C ARG A 29 -15.25 1.48 0.27
N ARG A 30 -14.49 2.49 -0.15
CA ARG A 30 -14.27 3.73 0.62
C ARG A 30 -15.43 4.69 0.36
N LEU A 31 -16.12 5.12 1.41
CA LEU A 31 -17.11 6.20 1.29
C LEU A 31 -16.42 7.56 1.32
N GLU A 32 -16.75 8.40 0.34
CA GLU A 32 -16.53 9.84 0.44
C GLU A 32 -17.65 10.46 1.28
N MET A 33 -17.54 10.39 2.60
CA MET A 33 -18.41 11.20 3.46
C MET A 33 -17.93 12.65 3.41
N LYS A 34 -18.81 13.56 2.98
CA LYS A 34 -18.57 15.00 3.15
C LYS A 34 -18.63 15.29 4.66
N SER A 35 -17.65 16.02 5.20
CA SER A 35 -17.46 16.31 6.64
C SER A 35 -18.53 17.23 7.26
N ASN A 36 -19.77 17.13 6.80
CA ASN A 36 -20.90 17.93 7.23
C ASN A 36 -22.19 17.08 7.31
N GLY A 37 -22.03 15.76 7.42
CA GLY A 37 -23.13 14.80 7.41
C GLY A 37 -23.91 14.82 8.72
N ASP A 38 -25.23 14.99 8.62
CA ASP A 38 -26.17 14.80 9.72
C ASP A 38 -26.08 13.35 10.25
N LEU A 39 -26.26 13.15 11.54
CA LEU A 39 -26.22 11.84 12.20
C LEU A 39 -27.26 10.87 11.60
N ASP A 40 -28.34 11.42 11.05
CA ASP A 40 -29.36 10.71 10.29
C ASP A 40 -28.81 10.06 9.00
N TYR A 41 -27.88 10.73 8.31
CA TYR A 41 -27.24 10.19 7.10
C TYR A 41 -26.39 8.96 7.45
N VAL A 42 -25.64 9.02 8.55
CA VAL A 42 -24.85 7.89 9.06
C VAL A 42 -25.74 6.68 9.37
N CYS A 43 -26.93 6.91 9.95
CA CYS A 43 -27.87 5.85 10.28
C CYS A 43 -28.44 5.16 9.02
N CYS A 44 -28.75 5.91 7.96
CA CYS A 44 -29.20 5.34 6.69
C CYS A 44 -28.15 4.39 6.09
N LEU A 45 -26.89 4.78 6.16
CA LEU A 45 -25.77 3.99 5.65
C LEU A 45 -25.54 2.73 6.47
N LEU A 46 -25.65 2.85 7.79
CA LEU A 46 -25.57 1.71 8.71
C LEU A 46 -26.72 0.71 8.45
N GLN A 47 -27.93 1.22 8.21
CA GLN A 47 -29.10 0.42 7.83
C GLN A 47 -28.84 -0.37 6.54
N GLU A 48 -28.29 0.24 5.50
CA GLU A 48 -27.90 -0.44 4.26
C GLU A 48 -26.82 -1.49 4.52
N ALA A 49 -25.79 -1.15 5.29
CA ALA A 49 -24.65 -2.03 5.56
C ALA A 49 -25.02 -3.26 6.39
N LEU A 50 -26.05 -3.17 7.23
CA LEU A 50 -26.53 -4.24 8.11
C LEU A 50 -27.73 -5.01 7.54
N TYR A 51 -28.33 -4.55 6.44
CA TYR A 51 -29.49 -5.20 5.82
C TYR A 51 -29.24 -6.69 5.54
N GLY A 52 -30.09 -7.54 6.10
CA GLY A 52 -30.01 -9.00 5.96
C GLY A 52 -28.79 -9.66 6.64
N LYS A 53 -28.03 -8.93 7.47
CA LYS A 53 -26.87 -9.47 8.19
C LYS A 53 -27.25 -9.94 9.59
N SER A 54 -26.56 -10.97 10.08
CA SER A 54 -26.68 -11.47 11.46
C SER A 54 -25.33 -11.37 12.17
N ILE A 55 -25.13 -10.28 12.91
CA ILE A 55 -23.86 -9.92 13.56
C ILE A 55 -24.12 -9.46 14.99
N VAL A 56 -23.19 -9.71 15.91
CA VAL A 56 -23.21 -9.10 17.24
C VAL A 56 -22.42 -7.78 17.19
N ILE A 57 -23.08 -6.68 17.55
CA ILE A 57 -22.51 -5.34 17.55
C ILE A 57 -22.35 -4.90 19.01
N LEU A 58 -21.10 -4.61 19.39
CA LEU A 58 -20.75 -4.07 20.70
C LEU A 58 -20.60 -2.54 20.60
N LEU A 59 -21.45 -1.81 21.32
CA LEU A 59 -21.35 -0.37 21.52
C LEU A 59 -20.72 -0.10 22.88
N ASP A 60 -19.41 0.13 22.86
CA ASP A 60 -18.63 0.30 24.08
C ASP A 60 -18.57 1.77 24.56
N ASP A 61 -18.70 1.99 25.87
CA ASP A 61 -18.62 3.28 26.59
C ASP A 61 -19.57 4.37 26.05
N VAL A 62 -20.86 4.05 25.90
CA VAL A 62 -21.86 4.98 25.38
C VAL A 62 -22.30 5.99 26.46
N TRP A 63 -22.21 7.28 26.15
CA TRP A 63 -22.58 8.37 27.08
C TRP A 63 -23.91 9.06 26.74
N GLU A 64 -24.40 8.90 25.51
CA GLU A 64 -25.58 9.60 24.98
C GLU A 64 -26.70 8.62 24.62
N GLN A 65 -27.90 8.86 25.14
CA GLN A 65 -29.10 8.04 24.88
C GLN A 65 -29.47 8.00 23.39
N ASP A 66 -29.34 9.12 22.68
CA ASP A 66 -29.70 9.25 21.27
C ASP A 66 -28.94 8.27 20.38
N ILE A 67 -27.70 7.93 20.75
CA ILE A 67 -26.91 6.92 20.03
C ILE A 67 -27.60 5.56 20.11
N VAL A 68 -27.99 5.10 21.31
CA VAL A 68 -28.63 3.80 21.50
C VAL A 68 -29.99 3.73 20.78
N GLU A 69 -30.78 4.81 20.86
CA GLU A 69 -32.06 4.88 20.16
C GLU A 69 -31.92 4.74 18.65
N ARG A 70 -30.86 5.30 18.06
CA ARG A 70 -30.61 5.23 16.62
C ARG A 70 -30.26 3.82 16.17
N PHE A 71 -29.42 3.12 16.94
CA PHE A 71 -29.12 1.71 16.67
C PHE A 71 -30.35 0.81 16.84
N ALA A 72 -31.19 1.10 17.84
CA ALA A 72 -32.45 0.37 18.05
C ALA A 72 -33.48 0.56 16.93
N LYS A 73 -33.41 1.68 16.19
CA LYS A 73 -34.29 1.97 15.04
C LYS A 73 -33.87 1.27 13.74
N LEU A 74 -32.72 0.59 13.72
CA LEU A 74 -32.28 -0.16 12.54
C LEU A 74 -33.12 -1.42 12.37
N TYR A 75 -33.67 -1.62 11.18
CA TYR A 75 -34.61 -2.68 10.86
C TYR A 75 -34.06 -3.65 9.81
N ASP A 76 -34.80 -4.70 9.45
CA ASP A 76 -34.44 -5.68 8.41
C ASP A 76 -33.01 -6.26 8.52
N ASN A 77 -32.52 -6.41 9.76
CA ASN A 77 -31.27 -7.08 10.09
C ASN A 77 -31.52 -8.06 11.25
N ASP A 78 -30.73 -9.12 11.32
CA ASP A 78 -30.76 -10.12 12.40
C ASP A 78 -29.61 -9.87 13.39
N CYS A 79 -29.21 -8.61 13.58
CA CYS A 79 -28.11 -8.25 14.46
C CYS A 79 -28.54 -8.21 15.94
N ARG A 80 -27.57 -8.44 16.83
CA ARG A 80 -27.73 -8.31 18.28
C ARG A 80 -26.84 -7.20 18.79
N TYR A 81 -27.36 -6.36 19.67
CA TYR A 81 -26.63 -5.20 20.19
C TYR A 81 -26.31 -5.41 21.66
N LEU A 82 -25.05 -5.26 22.03
CA LEU A 82 -24.60 -5.18 23.41
C LEU A 82 -24.09 -3.77 23.65
N VAL A 83 -24.61 -3.08 24.65
CA VAL A 83 -24.22 -1.71 24.98
C VAL A 83 -23.56 -1.70 26.36
N THR A 84 -22.39 -1.10 26.48
CA THR A 84 -21.76 -0.82 27.77
C THR A 84 -21.83 0.68 28.04
N THR A 85 -22.13 1.06 29.28
CA THR A 85 -22.22 2.47 29.68
C THR A 85 -21.89 2.62 31.15
N ARG A 86 -21.31 3.78 31.50
CA ARG A 86 -21.12 4.25 32.88
C ARG A 86 -22.24 5.19 33.33
N ASN A 87 -23.13 5.59 32.42
CA ASN A 87 -24.19 6.54 32.65
C ASN A 87 -25.53 5.79 32.78
N GLU A 88 -26.03 5.66 34.01
CA GLU A 88 -27.28 4.97 34.30
C GLU A 88 -28.47 5.51 33.49
N ALA A 89 -28.49 6.81 33.20
CA ALA A 89 -29.56 7.42 32.41
C ALA A 89 -29.66 6.81 31.00
N VAL A 90 -28.56 6.33 30.41
CA VAL A 90 -28.57 5.67 29.09
C VAL A 90 -29.42 4.40 29.11
N CYS A 91 -29.45 3.68 30.24
CA CYS A 91 -30.21 2.44 30.39
C CYS A 91 -31.71 2.66 30.65
N GLU A 92 -32.12 3.79 31.22
CA GLU A 92 -33.51 4.00 31.68
C GLU A 92 -34.54 4.16 30.56
N ILE A 93 -34.11 4.50 29.35
CA ILE A 93 -34.99 4.80 28.21
C ILE A 93 -35.12 3.63 27.23
N THR A 94 -34.19 2.67 27.30
CA THR A 94 -34.08 1.59 26.33
C THR A 94 -34.89 0.36 26.77
N GLU A 95 -35.60 -0.31 25.84
CA GLU A 95 -36.23 -1.63 26.08
C GLU A 95 -35.20 -2.79 26.18
N ALA A 96 -33.92 -2.48 26.38
CA ALA A 96 -32.84 -3.45 26.45
C ALA A 96 -32.83 -4.20 27.81
N GLU A 97 -32.32 -5.43 27.80
CA GLU A 97 -32.07 -6.18 29.03
C GLU A 97 -30.93 -5.53 29.82
N LYS A 98 -31.25 -4.89 30.96
CA LYS A 98 -30.27 -4.25 31.83
C LYS A 98 -29.52 -5.33 32.64
N VAL A 99 -28.21 -5.41 32.44
CA VAL A 99 -27.29 -6.18 33.29
C VAL A 99 -26.40 -5.17 34.03
N GLU A 100 -26.60 -5.05 35.33
CA GLU A 100 -25.83 -4.14 36.17
C GLU A 100 -24.74 -4.91 36.94
N LEU A 101 -23.51 -4.40 36.91
CA LEU A 101 -22.43 -4.94 37.74
C LEU A 101 -22.62 -4.43 39.18
N SER A 102 -22.91 -5.35 40.08
CA SER A 102 -23.08 -5.02 41.50
C SER A 102 -21.73 -4.69 42.16
N LYS A 103 -21.78 -4.10 43.35
CA LYS A 103 -20.56 -3.86 44.14
C LYS A 103 -19.81 -5.14 44.50
N ASP A 104 -20.53 -6.24 44.68
CA ASP A 104 -19.92 -7.54 44.94
C ASP A 104 -19.21 -8.08 43.70
N ASP A 105 -19.82 -7.96 42.51
CA ASP A 105 -19.19 -8.33 41.24
C ASP A 105 -17.90 -7.52 41.02
N ILE A 106 -17.96 -6.19 41.25
CA ILE A 106 -16.79 -5.31 41.12
C ILE A 106 -15.66 -5.74 42.06
N ARG A 107 -15.99 -6.12 43.31
CA ARG A 107 -15.01 -6.54 44.30
C ARG A 107 -14.38 -7.89 43.94
N GLU A 108 -15.19 -8.84 43.48
CA GLU A 108 -14.73 -10.15 43.00
C GLU A 108 -13.80 -10.00 41.79
N ILE A 109 -14.25 -9.27 40.75
CA ILE A 109 -13.45 -8.99 39.55
C ILE A 109 -12.16 -8.25 39.92
N SER A 110 -12.20 -7.26 40.82
CA SER A 110 -11.01 -6.55 41.28
C SER A 110 -10.02 -7.49 41.97
N MET A 111 -10.51 -8.41 42.78
CA MET A 111 -9.69 -9.39 43.46
C MET A 111 -9.05 -10.35 42.45
N GLU A 112 -9.79 -10.80 41.44
CA GLU A 112 -9.25 -11.64 40.35
C GLU A 112 -8.16 -10.92 39.55
N ILE A 113 -8.38 -9.65 39.18
CA ILE A 113 -7.38 -8.81 38.50
C ILE A 113 -6.12 -8.67 39.36
N LEU A 114 -6.28 -8.42 40.66
CA LEU A 114 -5.16 -8.30 41.61
C LEU A 114 -4.38 -9.61 41.72
N GLN A 115 -5.06 -10.76 41.85
CA GLN A 115 -4.44 -12.08 41.89
C GLN A 115 -3.65 -12.36 40.60
N TYR A 116 -4.28 -12.13 39.45
CA TYR A 116 -3.68 -12.35 38.14
C TYR A 116 -2.39 -11.53 37.97
N HIS A 117 -2.39 -10.26 38.40
CA HIS A 117 -1.26 -9.36 38.20
C HIS A 117 -0.18 -9.47 39.29
N SER A 118 -0.56 -9.81 40.52
CA SER A 118 0.40 -10.07 41.60
C SER A 118 1.09 -11.44 41.46
N LEU A 119 0.52 -12.38 40.70
CA LEU A 119 0.98 -13.77 40.63
C LEU A 119 1.04 -14.45 42.00
N LEU A 120 0.05 -14.14 42.84
CA LEU A 120 -0.13 -14.74 44.16
C LEU A 120 -1.42 -15.54 44.16
N GLY A 121 -1.37 -16.73 44.76
CA GLY A 121 -2.58 -17.49 45.06
C GLY A 121 -3.44 -16.76 46.10
N MET A 122 -4.72 -17.09 46.18
CA MET A 122 -5.64 -16.50 47.15
C MET A 122 -5.17 -16.68 48.61
N GLU A 123 -4.49 -17.79 48.91
CA GLU A 123 -3.91 -18.07 50.23
C GLU A 123 -2.61 -17.30 50.51
N GLU A 124 -1.92 -16.81 49.47
CA GLU A 124 -0.66 -16.09 49.56
C GLU A 124 -0.86 -14.56 49.66
N LEU A 125 -2.06 -14.08 49.33
CA LEU A 125 -2.40 -12.67 49.44
C LEU A 125 -2.41 -12.21 50.90
N PRO A 126 -1.73 -11.10 51.24
CA PRO A 126 -1.81 -10.53 52.58
C PRO A 126 -3.25 -10.14 52.93
N GLY A 127 -3.62 -10.25 54.21
CA GLY A 127 -4.97 -9.90 54.69
C GLY A 127 -5.38 -8.44 54.47
N ILE A 128 -4.44 -7.57 54.09
CA ILE A 128 -4.67 -6.16 53.73
C ILE A 128 -4.90 -5.94 52.22
N ALA A 129 -4.96 -6.99 51.41
CA ALA A 129 -5.23 -6.90 49.98
C ALA A 129 -6.57 -6.24 49.68
N GLU A 130 -7.61 -6.49 50.48
CA GLU A 130 -8.92 -5.86 50.32
C GLU A 130 -8.85 -4.35 50.60
N THR A 131 -8.08 -3.92 51.60
CA THR A 131 -7.81 -2.49 51.86
C THR A 131 -7.07 -1.81 50.71
N LEU A 132 -6.17 -2.52 50.02
CA LEU A 132 -5.53 -2.00 48.81
C LEU A 132 -6.57 -1.78 47.70
N LEU A 133 -7.49 -2.73 47.48
CA LEU A 133 -8.54 -2.61 46.47
C LEU A 133 -9.47 -1.43 46.72
N GLU A 134 -9.89 -1.25 47.98
CA GLU A 134 -10.67 -0.08 48.41
C GLU A 134 -9.91 1.22 48.08
N ARG A 135 -8.60 1.24 48.34
CA ARG A 135 -7.76 2.41 48.06
C ARG A 135 -7.54 2.65 46.58
N CYS A 136 -7.57 1.61 45.76
CA CYS A 136 -7.54 1.72 44.31
C CYS A 136 -8.90 2.16 43.71
N GLY A 137 -9.95 2.30 44.53
CA GLY A 137 -11.30 2.59 44.05
C GLY A 137 -11.86 1.50 43.14
N HIS A 138 -11.30 0.28 43.18
CA HIS A 138 -11.63 -0.83 42.29
C HIS A 138 -11.42 -0.56 40.79
N HIS A 139 -10.63 0.44 40.40
CA HIS A 139 -10.33 0.70 38.99
C HIS A 139 -9.45 -0.42 38.40
N PRO A 140 -9.90 -1.13 37.33
CA PRO A 140 -9.15 -2.26 36.78
C PRO A 140 -7.69 -1.94 36.44
N LEU A 141 -7.44 -0.77 35.85
CA LEU A 141 -6.08 -0.32 35.51
C LEU A 141 -5.23 -0.06 36.75
N THR A 142 -5.76 0.63 37.76
CA THR A 142 -5.07 0.91 39.03
C THR A 142 -4.76 -0.39 39.78
N VAL A 143 -5.73 -1.30 39.85
CA VAL A 143 -5.56 -2.62 40.48
C VAL A 143 -4.50 -3.44 39.74
N ALA A 144 -4.52 -3.44 38.40
CA ALA A 144 -3.51 -4.10 37.59
C ALA A 144 -2.10 -3.55 37.82
N VAL A 145 -1.97 -2.22 37.81
CA VAL A 145 -0.69 -1.52 38.07
C VAL A 145 -0.15 -1.84 39.46
N MET A 146 -1.00 -1.75 40.49
CA MET A 146 -0.60 -2.06 41.88
C MET A 146 -0.26 -3.54 42.05
N GLY A 147 -1.06 -4.45 41.47
CA GLY A 147 -0.79 -5.89 41.49
C GLY A 147 0.56 -6.23 40.86
N LYS A 148 0.87 -5.64 39.70
CA LYS A 148 2.17 -5.78 39.03
C LYS A 148 3.33 -5.18 39.82
N ALA A 149 3.13 -4.03 40.47
CA ALA A 149 4.15 -3.42 41.34
C ALA A 149 4.44 -4.28 42.60
N LEU A 150 3.45 -5.04 43.06
CA LEU A 150 3.53 -5.96 44.21
C LEU A 150 3.71 -7.43 43.77
N ARG A 151 4.20 -7.67 42.56
CA ARG A 151 4.32 -9.01 41.99
C ARG A 151 5.18 -9.92 42.86
N LYS A 152 4.62 -11.08 43.23
CA LYS A 152 5.20 -12.11 44.11
C LYS A 152 5.58 -11.60 45.51
N GLU A 153 5.06 -10.45 45.93
CA GLU A 153 5.35 -9.88 47.24
C GLU A 153 4.36 -10.39 48.28
N VAL A 154 4.83 -11.19 49.22
CA VAL A 154 3.99 -11.78 50.29
C VAL A 154 4.08 -11.02 51.61
N ARG A 155 5.00 -10.05 51.74
CA ARG A 155 5.23 -9.33 53.00
C ARG A 155 4.20 -8.23 53.20
N ALA A 156 3.42 -8.31 54.28
CA ALA A 156 2.38 -7.34 54.60
C ALA A 156 2.94 -5.90 54.72
N GLU A 157 4.15 -5.70 55.26
CA GLU A 157 4.73 -4.37 55.45
C GLU A 157 4.93 -3.61 54.12
N LYS A 158 5.19 -4.36 53.03
CA LYS A 158 5.37 -3.78 51.69
C LYS A 158 4.04 -3.32 51.11
N TRP A 159 2.97 -4.06 51.38
CA TRP A 159 1.60 -3.72 50.96
C TRP A 159 1.06 -2.53 51.76
N GLU A 160 1.30 -2.46 53.07
CA GLU A 160 0.96 -1.29 53.90
C GLU A 160 1.64 -0.01 53.39
N LYS A 161 2.93 -0.13 53.05
CA LYS A 161 3.69 0.97 52.44
C LYS A 161 3.12 1.37 51.09
N ALA A 162 2.68 0.40 50.27
CA ALA A 162 2.05 0.69 48.98
C ALA A 162 0.73 1.45 49.14
N ILE A 163 -0.12 1.07 50.10
CA ILE A 163 -1.37 1.78 50.43
C ILE A 163 -1.09 3.21 50.89
N THR A 164 -0.08 3.39 51.74
CA THR A 164 0.33 4.71 52.25
C THR A 164 0.86 5.59 51.12
N ASN A 165 1.78 5.07 50.31
CA ASN A 165 2.36 5.79 49.18
C ASN A 165 1.31 6.16 48.14
N LEU A 166 0.41 5.25 47.79
CA LEU A 166 -0.71 5.53 46.86
C LEU A 166 -1.53 6.72 47.36
N SER A 167 -1.82 6.77 48.67
CA SER A 167 -2.54 7.89 49.29
C SER A 167 -1.77 9.21 49.20
N THR A 168 -0.46 9.18 49.44
CA THR A 168 0.40 10.36 49.33
C THR A 168 0.49 10.85 47.88
N PHE A 169 0.75 9.96 46.94
CA PHE A 169 0.88 10.31 45.53
C PHE A 169 -0.45 10.78 44.93
N ALA A 170 -1.58 10.20 45.31
CA ALA A 170 -2.89 10.70 44.90
C ALA A 170 -3.15 12.13 45.40
N THR A 171 -2.69 12.46 46.61
CA THR A 171 -2.83 13.83 47.16
C THR A 171 -1.91 14.84 46.46
N CYS A 172 -0.78 14.37 45.90
CA CYS A 172 0.22 15.21 45.23
C CYS A 172 0.16 15.16 43.70
N ALA A 173 -0.74 14.34 43.12
CA ALA A 173 -0.82 14.17 41.67
C ALA A 173 -1.28 15.48 41.01
N PRO A 174 -0.65 15.89 39.89
CA PRO A 174 -1.13 17.03 39.11
C PRO A 174 -2.52 16.69 38.58
N GLY A 175 -3.56 17.34 39.11
CA GLY A 175 -4.93 17.10 38.67
C GLY A 175 -5.12 17.55 37.22
N PRO A 176 -5.77 16.74 36.35
CA PRO A 176 -6.07 17.17 35.00
C PRO A 176 -7.16 18.27 35.00
N VAL A 177 -6.91 19.33 34.24
CA VAL A 177 -7.76 20.53 34.15
C VAL A 177 -9.12 20.26 33.47
N SER A 178 -9.34 19.06 32.91
CA SER A 178 -10.47 18.75 32.02
C SER A 178 -11.62 17.93 32.63
N TYR A 179 -11.49 17.33 33.82
CA TYR A 179 -12.59 16.56 34.42
C TYR A 179 -13.43 17.46 35.33
N VAL A 180 -14.70 17.63 34.98
CA VAL A 180 -15.57 18.71 35.46
C VAL A 180 -16.37 18.32 36.73
N ASN A 181 -16.19 17.12 37.30
CA ASN A 181 -16.90 16.65 38.49
C ASN A 181 -15.96 16.25 39.64
N GLU A 182 -16.28 16.67 40.87
CA GLU A 182 -15.47 16.43 42.10
C GLU A 182 -15.20 14.94 42.39
N LYS A 183 -16.16 14.05 42.09
CA LYS A 183 -15.98 12.59 42.25
C LYS A 183 -15.02 11.95 41.22
N GLU A 184 -14.98 12.48 40.01
CA GLU A 184 -14.09 12.00 38.94
C GLU A 184 -12.67 12.54 39.11
N ALA A 185 -12.54 13.73 39.71
CA ALA A 185 -11.25 14.28 40.10
C ALA A 185 -10.54 13.39 41.13
N GLU A 186 -11.22 12.92 42.18
CA GLU A 186 -10.63 12.05 43.22
C GLU A 186 -10.22 10.67 42.68
N SER A 187 -11.04 10.11 41.77
CA SER A 187 -10.75 8.88 41.05
C SER A 187 -9.52 9.02 40.14
N THR A 188 -9.42 10.12 39.40
CA THR A 188 -8.28 10.41 38.52
C THR A 188 -6.98 10.62 39.29
N LEU A 189 -7.05 11.31 40.44
CA LEU A 189 -5.91 11.47 41.35
C LEU A 189 -5.39 10.12 41.87
N THR A 190 -6.30 9.20 42.20
CA THR A 190 -5.95 7.84 42.63
C THR A 190 -5.28 7.05 41.50
N ILE A 191 -5.78 7.17 40.26
CA ILE A 191 -5.17 6.55 39.08
C ILE A 191 -3.75 7.10 38.87
N PHE A 192 -3.56 8.42 38.87
CA PHE A 192 -2.24 9.05 38.68
C PHE A 192 -1.29 8.72 39.82
N GLY A 193 -1.78 8.68 41.06
CA GLY A 193 -1.01 8.24 42.22
C GLY A 193 -0.50 6.80 42.10
N SER A 194 -1.27 5.91 41.48
CA SER A 194 -0.84 4.53 41.21
C SER A 194 0.24 4.43 40.13
N PHE A 195 0.18 5.29 39.11
CA PHE A 195 1.24 5.37 38.11
C PHE A 195 2.54 5.90 38.71
N GLU A 196 2.48 6.95 39.52
CA GLU A 196 3.66 7.49 40.22
C GLU A 196 4.26 6.43 41.17
N PHE A 197 3.42 5.71 41.91
CA PHE A 197 3.89 4.59 42.74
C PHE A 197 4.60 3.51 41.92
N SER A 198 3.99 3.09 40.82
CA SER A 198 4.55 2.08 39.93
C SER A 198 5.89 2.53 39.36
N LEU A 199 5.99 3.79 38.92
CA LEU A 199 7.22 4.36 38.39
C LEU A 199 8.34 4.46 39.41
N GLU A 200 8.03 4.85 40.65
CA GLU A 200 9.00 4.86 41.74
C GLU A 200 9.44 3.45 42.18
N ALA A 201 8.61 2.44 41.94
CA ALA A 201 8.96 1.03 42.18
C ALA A 201 9.78 0.40 41.04
N MET A 202 9.85 1.04 39.85
CA MET A 202 10.55 0.51 38.68
C MET A 202 12.07 0.71 38.74
N PRO A 203 12.85 -0.12 38.00
CA PRO A 203 14.26 0.14 37.76
C PRO A 203 14.48 1.52 37.13
N GLY A 204 15.59 2.18 37.48
CA GLY A 204 15.89 3.54 37.03
C GLY A 204 15.85 3.72 35.51
N ASP A 205 16.35 2.73 34.76
CA ASP A 205 16.38 2.75 33.30
C ASP A 205 14.97 2.64 32.68
N SER A 206 14.12 1.76 33.19
CA SER A 206 12.72 1.66 32.77
C SER A 206 11.96 2.94 33.08
N ARG A 207 12.19 3.54 34.26
CA ARG A 207 11.60 4.84 34.63
C ARG A 207 12.04 5.94 33.68
N ARG A 208 13.34 6.02 33.35
CA ARG A 208 13.87 7.01 32.39
C ARG A 208 13.26 6.84 31.00
N LEU A 209 13.18 5.61 30.49
CA LEU A 209 12.52 5.33 29.21
C LEU A 209 11.06 5.78 29.25
N PHE A 210 10.30 5.39 30.27
CA PHE A 210 8.88 5.76 30.36
C PHE A 210 8.67 7.29 30.35
N ILE A 211 9.49 8.05 31.07
CA ILE A 211 9.42 9.51 31.05
C ILE A 211 9.72 10.05 29.64
N ALA A 212 10.77 9.54 28.98
CA ALA A 212 11.12 9.96 27.62
C ALA A 212 10.04 9.67 26.56
N LEU A 213 9.19 8.67 26.80
CA LEU A 213 8.05 8.36 25.94
C LEU A 213 6.94 9.42 26.01
N ALA A 214 6.99 10.36 26.96
CA ALA A 214 6.01 11.45 27.04
C ALA A 214 6.12 12.45 25.88
N SER A 215 7.25 12.48 25.17
CA SER A 215 7.44 13.28 23.96
C SER A 215 6.71 12.72 22.74
N LEU A 216 6.32 11.45 22.76
CA LEU A 216 5.64 10.78 21.65
C LEU A 216 4.13 11.05 21.66
N SER A 217 3.55 11.07 20.46
CA SER A 217 2.11 11.04 20.25
C SER A 217 1.62 9.62 20.32
N TRP A 218 0.64 9.37 21.18
CA TRP A 218 0.04 8.06 21.39
C TRP A 218 -1.39 7.97 20.83
N ALA A 219 -1.75 8.89 19.93
CA ALA A 219 -3.04 8.85 19.23
C ALA A 219 -3.12 7.64 18.28
N GLU A 220 -1.98 7.22 17.73
CA GLU A 220 -1.83 6.02 16.90
C GLU A 220 -0.79 5.07 17.54
N PRO A 221 -0.82 3.75 17.24
CA PRO A 221 0.20 2.82 17.68
C PRO A 221 1.60 3.23 17.20
N VAL A 222 2.57 3.22 18.11
CA VAL A 222 3.95 3.64 17.82
C VAL A 222 4.83 2.41 17.50
N PRO A 223 5.64 2.43 16.42
CA PRO A 223 6.57 1.34 16.10
C PRO A 223 7.65 1.09 17.15
N GLU A 224 8.03 -0.17 17.35
CA GLU A 224 9.15 -0.58 18.22
C GLU A 224 10.45 0.13 17.86
N ALA A 225 10.72 0.30 16.56
CA ALA A 225 11.89 1.03 16.07
C ALA A 225 11.94 2.49 16.58
N CYS A 226 10.78 3.13 16.79
CA CYS A 226 10.74 4.46 17.39
C CYS A 226 11.08 4.42 18.89
N LEU A 227 10.59 3.42 19.62
CA LEU A 227 10.94 3.23 21.03
C LEU A 227 12.43 2.86 21.21
N GLU A 228 12.97 2.05 20.30
CA GLU A 228 14.41 1.74 20.22
C GLU A 228 15.22 3.02 19.97
N ALA A 229 14.77 3.86 19.05
CA ALA A 229 15.42 5.13 18.77
C ALA A 229 15.44 6.04 20.01
N VAL A 230 14.31 6.15 20.73
CA VAL A 230 14.26 6.87 22.02
C VAL A 230 15.23 6.25 23.03
N TRP A 231 15.29 4.92 23.13
CA TRP A 231 16.17 4.24 24.06
C TRP A 231 17.66 4.39 23.73
N SER A 232 18.04 4.46 22.45
CA SER A 232 19.43 4.63 22.01
C SER A 232 20.09 5.89 22.58
N VAL A 233 19.30 6.92 22.90
CA VAL A 233 19.76 8.16 23.55
C VAL A 233 19.97 7.97 25.05
N LEU A 234 19.25 7.03 25.68
CA LEU A 234 19.17 6.90 27.13
C LEU A 234 20.13 5.86 27.72
N GLY A 235 20.43 4.81 26.96
CA GLY A 235 21.18 3.65 27.44
C GLY A 235 21.63 2.70 26.33
N GLU A 236 22.16 1.54 26.72
CA GLU A 236 22.73 0.55 25.80
C GLU A 236 21.64 -0.19 25.01
N GLU A 237 21.74 -0.21 23.68
CA GLU A 237 20.76 -0.83 22.77
C GLU A 237 20.44 -2.29 23.13
N SER A 238 21.45 -3.06 23.54
CA SER A 238 21.28 -4.49 23.90
C SER A 238 20.30 -4.74 25.06
N LEU A 239 20.06 -3.72 25.89
CA LEU A 239 19.15 -3.80 27.03
C LEU A 239 17.70 -3.46 26.65
N PHE A 240 17.45 -2.87 25.47
CA PHE A 240 16.12 -2.40 25.08
C PHE A 240 15.01 -3.45 25.30
N PRO A 241 15.13 -4.71 24.83
CA PRO A 241 14.07 -5.69 25.00
C PRO A 241 13.76 -5.98 26.48
N LEU A 242 14.77 -5.91 27.35
CA LEU A 242 14.59 -6.11 28.79
C LEU A 242 13.90 -4.90 29.43
N ILE A 243 14.27 -3.69 29.02
CA ILE A 243 13.73 -2.44 29.57
C ILE A 243 12.28 -2.23 29.15
N VAL A 244 11.96 -2.36 27.85
CA VAL A 244 10.59 -2.20 27.34
C VAL A 244 9.66 -3.28 27.88
N CYS A 245 10.16 -4.51 28.07
CA CYS A 245 9.40 -5.60 28.69
C CYS A 245 8.93 -5.21 30.10
N LYS A 246 9.73 -4.47 30.89
CA LYS A 246 9.29 -3.99 32.22
C LYS A 246 8.13 -3.01 32.16
N LEU A 247 8.06 -2.18 31.12
CA LEU A 247 6.94 -1.25 30.92
C LEU A 247 5.66 -1.99 30.52
N VAL A 248 5.78 -3.01 29.67
CA VAL A 248 4.66 -3.90 29.30
C VAL A 248 4.20 -4.71 30.52
N GLU A 249 5.15 -5.31 31.25
CA GLU A 249 4.88 -6.01 32.50
C GLU A 249 4.24 -5.08 33.52
N GLY A 250 4.50 -3.78 33.51
CA GLY A 250 3.89 -2.77 34.39
C GLY A 250 2.51 -2.25 33.97
N SER A 251 1.93 -2.72 32.85
CA SER A 251 0.70 -2.16 32.24
C SER A 251 0.84 -0.70 31.80
N LEU A 252 2.07 -0.20 31.65
CA LEU A 252 2.33 1.14 31.16
C LEU A 252 2.42 1.20 29.63
N LEU A 253 2.78 0.09 28.99
CA LEU A 253 2.73 -0.11 27.54
C LEU A 253 1.93 -1.36 27.21
N ILE A 254 1.29 -1.37 26.05
CA ILE A 254 0.57 -2.51 25.48
C ILE A 254 1.24 -2.85 24.15
N LYS A 255 1.75 -4.08 24.01
CA LYS A 255 2.33 -4.57 22.75
C LYS A 255 1.25 -5.26 21.93
N THR A 256 1.16 -4.97 20.64
CA THR A 256 0.20 -5.63 19.73
C THR A 256 0.72 -7.02 19.28
N GLU A 257 -0.19 -7.90 18.85
CA GLU A 257 0.14 -9.32 18.60
C GLU A 257 0.83 -9.59 17.25
N MET A 258 0.56 -8.78 16.22
CA MET A 258 0.92 -9.09 14.82
C MET A 258 2.13 -8.28 14.31
N ASP A 259 2.31 -7.07 14.83
CA ASP A 259 3.42 -6.17 14.50
C ASP A 259 4.05 -5.69 15.82
N PRO A 260 5.34 -5.35 15.86
CA PRO A 260 5.95 -4.77 17.05
C PRO A 260 5.51 -3.30 17.19
N LEU A 261 4.22 -3.07 17.45
CA LEU A 261 3.64 -1.76 17.72
C LEU A 261 3.27 -1.68 19.21
N TYR A 262 3.41 -0.49 19.77
CA TYR A 262 3.08 -0.19 21.14
C TYR A 262 1.94 0.81 21.22
N LEU A 263 1.09 0.62 22.21
CA LEU A 263 -0.02 1.49 22.58
C LEU A 263 0.10 1.82 24.07
N VAL A 264 -0.48 2.94 24.45
CA VAL A 264 -0.73 3.28 25.86
C VAL A 264 -2.23 3.42 26.07
N HIS A 265 -2.67 3.12 27.27
CA HIS A 265 -4.04 3.42 27.68
C HIS A 265 -4.21 4.95 27.79
N ASP A 266 -5.40 5.48 27.50
CA ASP A 266 -5.69 6.94 27.53
C ASP A 266 -5.26 7.61 28.85
N MET A 267 -5.60 7.01 29.99
CA MET A 267 -5.13 7.46 31.31
C MET A 267 -3.60 7.51 31.46
N VAL A 268 -2.87 6.58 30.85
CA VAL A 268 -1.40 6.60 30.83
C VAL A 268 -0.88 7.70 29.91
N SER A 269 -1.52 7.91 28.75
CA SER A 269 -1.22 9.04 27.85
C SER A 269 -1.44 10.40 28.53
N LEU A 270 -2.53 10.55 29.27
CA LEU A 270 -2.83 11.74 30.08
C LEU A 270 -1.79 11.94 31.18
N TYR A 271 -1.39 10.87 31.87
CA TYR A 271 -0.32 10.95 32.86
C TYR A 271 1.02 11.36 32.23
N LEU A 272 1.38 10.77 31.08
CA LEU A 272 2.58 11.15 30.31
C LEU A 272 2.57 12.63 29.91
N ALA A 273 1.41 13.24 29.67
CA ALA A 273 1.33 14.67 29.39
C ALA A 273 1.91 15.53 30.54
N SER A 274 1.80 15.08 31.80
CA SER A 274 2.42 15.76 32.95
C SER A 274 3.95 15.65 33.01
N LYS A 275 4.54 14.72 32.24
CA LYS A 275 5.99 14.46 32.17
C LYS A 275 6.60 15.00 30.86
N ALA A 276 5.85 15.75 30.07
CA ALA A 276 6.30 16.22 28.76
C ALA A 276 7.54 17.13 28.86
N ASP A 277 7.57 18.02 29.85
CA ASP A 277 8.72 18.93 30.04
C ASP A 277 9.98 18.14 30.43
N ASP A 278 9.87 17.22 31.39
CA ASP A 278 10.96 16.32 31.79
C ASP A 278 11.49 15.52 30.59
N SER A 279 10.58 14.99 29.77
CA SER A 279 10.90 14.24 28.55
C SER A 279 11.65 15.07 27.52
N THR A 280 11.22 16.31 27.28
CA THR A 280 11.94 17.21 26.38
C THR A 280 13.31 17.60 26.95
N GLY A 281 13.42 17.77 28.27
CA GLY A 281 14.70 17.94 28.95
C GLY A 281 15.65 16.78 28.65
N ILE A 282 15.16 15.55 28.88
CA ILE A 282 15.91 14.32 28.66
C ILE A 282 16.28 14.13 27.19
N LEU A 283 15.36 14.26 26.24
CA LEU A 283 15.67 13.90 24.85
C LEU A 283 16.37 14.99 24.05
N LEU A 284 16.17 16.24 24.43
CA LEU A 284 16.58 17.38 23.60
C LEU A 284 17.58 18.28 24.35
N ASN A 285 17.39 18.60 25.62
CA ASN A 285 18.21 19.65 26.26
C ASN A 285 19.54 19.17 26.88
N GLU A 286 19.70 17.87 27.14
CA GLU A 286 20.83 17.35 27.93
C GLU A 286 21.92 16.58 27.15
N TYR A 287 21.83 16.45 25.81
CA TYR A 287 22.68 15.51 25.05
C TYR A 287 23.58 16.15 23.97
N PRO A 288 24.66 15.45 23.58
CA PRO A 288 25.52 15.85 22.47
C PRO A 288 24.76 15.95 21.13
N LEU A 289 25.38 16.62 20.16
CA LEU A 289 24.80 16.88 18.84
C LEU A 289 24.52 15.60 18.05
N ASP A 290 25.26 14.51 18.32
CA ASP A 290 25.15 13.23 17.61
C ASP A 290 23.81 12.52 17.93
N GLU A 291 23.45 12.44 19.21
CA GLU A 291 22.20 11.83 19.68
C GLU A 291 21.01 12.69 19.27
N THR A 292 21.15 14.02 19.33
CA THR A 292 20.12 14.95 18.87
C THR A 292 19.85 14.79 17.36
N ALA A 293 20.91 14.65 16.56
CA ALA A 293 20.82 14.41 15.11
C ALA A 293 20.05 13.12 14.78
N PHE A 294 20.27 12.07 15.56
CA PHE A 294 19.59 10.80 15.38
C PHE A 294 18.11 10.84 15.83
N ILE A 295 17.78 11.44 16.98
CA ILE A 295 16.43 11.35 17.55
C ILE A 295 15.43 12.35 16.96
N CYS A 296 15.88 13.53 16.50
CA CYS A 296 14.97 14.57 16.00
C CYS A 296 14.08 14.09 14.83
N PRO A 297 14.56 13.35 13.83
CA PRO A 297 13.70 12.79 12.77
C PRO A 297 12.57 11.91 13.31
N TRP A 298 12.85 11.02 14.27
CA TRP A 298 11.84 10.18 14.91
C TRP A 298 10.78 11.00 15.65
N LEU A 299 11.21 12.03 16.38
CA LEU A 299 10.30 12.95 17.08
C LEU A 299 9.48 13.81 16.12
N LEU A 300 9.99 14.13 14.93
CA LEU A 300 9.24 14.88 13.93
C LEU A 300 8.09 14.04 13.33
N VAL A 301 8.29 12.72 13.20
CA VAL A 301 7.26 11.78 12.72
C VAL A 301 6.27 11.43 13.83
N PHE A 302 6.78 10.88 14.94
CA PHE A 302 5.96 10.25 15.99
C PHE A 302 5.74 11.13 17.23
N GLY A 303 6.31 12.33 17.31
CA GLY A 303 6.21 13.20 18.48
C GLY A 303 4.84 13.88 18.66
N LYS A 304 4.61 14.49 19.82
CA LYS A 304 3.51 15.45 20.01
C LYS A 304 3.76 16.73 19.20
N GLU A 305 2.71 17.47 18.84
CA GLU A 305 2.84 18.64 17.94
C GLU A 305 3.79 19.74 18.47
N ASN A 306 3.84 19.96 19.79
CA ASN A 306 4.82 20.86 20.40
C ASN A 306 6.26 20.34 20.26
N VAL A 307 6.48 19.03 20.44
CA VAL A 307 7.79 18.38 20.27
C VAL A 307 8.21 18.39 18.80
N LYS A 308 7.28 18.16 17.87
CA LYS A 308 7.54 18.21 16.43
C LYS A 308 8.11 19.57 16.01
N LYS A 309 7.57 20.67 16.51
CA LYS A 309 8.08 22.03 16.23
C LYS A 309 9.52 22.22 16.74
N ILE A 310 9.80 21.77 17.96
CA ILE A 310 11.15 21.85 18.54
C ILE A 310 12.13 20.98 17.75
N ALA A 311 11.72 19.77 17.35
CA ALA A 311 12.52 18.88 16.54
C ALA A 311 12.82 19.50 15.15
N GLU A 312 11.85 20.13 14.52
CA GLU A 312 12.02 20.85 13.25
C GLU A 312 13.03 22.00 13.37
N GLU A 313 12.86 22.90 14.34
CA GLU A 313 13.79 24.01 14.58
C GLU A 313 15.23 23.51 14.84
N ARG A 314 15.35 22.39 15.56
CA ARG A 314 16.64 21.74 15.80
C ARG A 314 17.21 21.12 14.55
N MET A 315 16.42 20.47 13.71
CA MET A 315 16.92 19.93 12.45
C MET A 315 17.40 21.03 11.51
N GLU A 316 16.66 22.14 11.38
CA GLU A 316 17.12 23.33 10.64
C GLU A 316 18.43 23.87 11.23
N PHE A 317 18.47 23.99 12.57
CA PHE A 317 19.65 23.99 13.42
C PHE A 317 20.87 23.26 12.84
N LEU A 318 20.71 21.95 12.87
CA LEU A 318 21.70 20.94 12.63
C LEU A 318 22.20 21.00 11.18
N PHE A 319 21.32 21.15 10.20
CA PHE A 319 21.75 21.32 8.80
C PHE A 319 22.56 22.59 8.55
N ASN A 320 22.52 23.60 9.43
CA ASN A 320 23.29 24.84 9.30
C ASN A 320 24.67 24.77 9.97
N VAL A 321 24.85 23.90 10.97
CA VAL A 321 26.00 23.94 11.89
C VAL A 321 26.88 22.68 11.81
N LEU A 322 26.32 21.53 11.42
CA LEU A 322 26.98 20.24 11.59
C LEU A 322 28.06 19.91 10.55
N GLU A 323 28.96 19.01 10.96
CA GLU A 323 29.95 18.35 10.12
C GLU A 323 29.35 17.11 9.43
N GLY A 324 29.98 16.64 8.34
CA GLY A 324 29.41 15.64 7.44
C GLY A 324 28.92 14.33 8.09
N LYS A 325 29.52 13.88 9.21
CA LYS A 325 29.10 12.65 9.91
C LYS A 325 27.72 12.77 10.55
N GLN A 326 27.42 13.90 11.19
CA GLN A 326 26.16 14.11 11.88
C GLN A 326 25.03 14.33 10.89
N VAL A 327 25.30 15.01 9.78
CA VAL A 327 24.34 15.18 8.68
C VAL A 327 23.94 13.82 8.08
N VAL A 328 24.91 12.92 7.89
CA VAL A 328 24.64 11.55 7.45
C VAL A 328 23.71 10.83 8.43
N ALA A 329 24.02 10.87 9.73
CA ALA A 329 23.19 10.23 10.76
C ALA A 329 21.74 10.79 10.77
N THR A 330 21.58 12.10 10.64
CA THR A 330 20.24 12.73 10.53
C THR A 330 19.49 12.21 9.31
N LEU A 331 20.12 12.17 8.13
CA LEU A 331 19.47 11.74 6.90
C LEU A 331 19.08 10.24 6.94
N GLU A 332 19.95 9.39 7.47
CA GLU A 332 19.65 7.97 7.69
C GLU A 332 18.47 7.79 8.65
N ALA A 333 18.44 8.54 9.75
CA ALA A 333 17.33 8.53 10.70
C ALA A 333 16.01 9.03 10.09
N ILE A 334 16.03 10.01 9.17
CA ILE A 334 14.83 10.44 8.43
C ILE A 334 14.26 9.27 7.61
N VAL A 335 15.11 8.58 6.85
CA VAL A 335 14.66 7.44 6.02
C VAL A 335 14.11 6.34 6.91
N GLN A 336 14.79 5.99 8.01
CA GLN A 336 14.32 4.98 8.96
C GLN A 336 12.97 5.34 9.59
N ALA A 337 12.79 6.59 10.02
CA ALA A 337 11.54 7.06 10.61
C ALA A 337 10.38 7.00 9.60
N LEU A 338 10.61 7.40 8.33
CA LEU A 338 9.61 7.29 7.27
C LEU A 338 9.25 5.84 6.95
N MET A 339 10.23 4.93 6.93
CA MET A 339 9.99 3.51 6.69
C MET A 339 9.25 2.82 7.85
N ALA A 340 9.30 3.40 9.05
CA ALA A 340 8.56 2.93 10.22
C ALA A 340 7.08 3.37 10.21
N SER A 341 6.73 4.44 9.49
CA SER A 341 5.35 4.92 9.36
C SER A 341 4.44 3.86 8.72
N LYS A 342 3.30 3.59 9.36
CA LYS A 342 2.30 2.62 8.87
C LYS A 342 1.12 3.28 8.17
N SER A 343 0.80 4.51 8.55
CA SER A 343 -0.29 5.28 7.95
C SER A 343 0.21 6.10 6.76
N MET A 344 -0.54 6.08 5.64
CA MET A 344 -0.24 6.90 4.47
C MET A 344 -0.33 8.40 4.80
N SER A 345 -1.26 8.82 5.66
CA SER A 345 -1.41 10.23 6.06
C SER A 345 -0.22 10.71 6.89
N GLU A 346 0.26 9.89 7.82
CA GLU A 346 1.46 10.18 8.61
C GLU A 346 2.69 10.30 7.71
N LEU A 347 2.84 9.37 6.76
CA LEU A 347 3.92 9.39 5.78
C LEU A 347 3.91 10.68 4.95
N GLU A 348 2.75 11.07 4.40
CA GLU A 348 2.62 12.26 3.56
C GLU A 348 2.93 13.56 4.32
N ILE A 349 2.37 13.72 5.54
CA ILE A 349 2.64 14.89 6.39
C ILE A 349 4.11 14.96 6.77
N SER A 350 4.71 13.82 7.12
CA SER A 350 6.12 13.76 7.49
C SER A 350 7.03 14.09 6.32
N ARG A 351 6.72 13.58 5.12
CA ARG A 351 7.45 13.89 3.89
C ARG A 351 7.41 15.38 3.56
N GLU A 352 6.26 16.03 3.70
CA GLU A 352 6.14 17.48 3.49
C GLU A 352 7.02 18.28 4.46
N ARG A 353 7.01 17.92 5.76
CA ARG A 353 7.87 18.57 6.76
C ARG A 353 9.36 18.37 6.45
N PHE A 354 9.77 17.15 6.13
CA PHE A 354 11.16 16.86 5.78
C PHE A 354 11.58 17.52 4.46
N SER A 355 10.69 17.62 3.45
CA SER A 355 11.02 18.27 2.18
C SER A 355 11.27 19.77 2.37
N ARG A 356 10.53 20.43 3.28
CA ARG A 356 10.75 21.84 3.65
C ARG A 356 12.12 22.07 4.30
N ILE A 357 12.55 21.16 5.18
CA ILE A 357 13.84 21.25 5.88
C ILE A 357 15.00 20.93 4.93
N LEU A 358 14.91 19.83 4.18
CA LEU A 358 15.99 19.32 3.32
C LEU A 358 16.11 20.08 2.00
N GLY A 359 14.98 20.46 1.39
CA GLY A 359 14.89 21.05 0.06
C GLY A 359 15.84 22.22 -0.20
N PRO A 360 15.89 23.25 0.67
CA PRO A 360 16.80 24.38 0.52
C PRO A 360 18.30 24.02 0.61
N ARG A 361 18.64 22.85 1.14
CA ARG A 361 20.02 22.43 1.43
C ARG A 361 20.58 21.40 0.45
N ILE A 362 19.77 20.82 -0.42
CA ILE A 362 20.23 19.74 -1.32
C ILE A 362 21.41 20.13 -2.21
N ALA A 363 21.47 21.39 -2.66
CA ALA A 363 22.57 21.87 -3.49
C ALA A 363 23.90 21.92 -2.72
N ASP A 364 23.86 22.35 -1.46
CA ASP A 364 25.02 22.37 -0.57
C ASP A 364 25.50 20.94 -0.28
N LEU A 365 24.57 20.04 0.04
CA LEU A 365 24.86 18.64 0.40
C LEU A 365 25.45 17.83 -0.76
N ILE A 366 24.90 17.98 -1.97
CA ILE A 366 25.38 17.27 -3.16
C ILE A 366 26.71 17.85 -3.68
N SER A 367 26.99 19.12 -3.41
CA SER A 367 28.24 19.77 -3.83
C SER A 367 29.45 19.39 -2.95
N THR A 368 29.25 18.61 -1.89
CA THR A 368 30.34 18.19 -0.99
C THR A 368 31.31 17.20 -1.63
N ASP A 369 32.50 17.05 -1.05
CA ASP A 369 33.50 16.06 -1.49
C ASP A 369 33.29 14.67 -0.87
N SER A 370 32.32 14.52 0.04
CA SER A 370 32.01 13.25 0.69
C SER A 370 31.02 12.44 -0.15
N LEU A 371 31.51 11.42 -0.85
CA LEU A 371 30.68 10.51 -1.65
C LEU A 371 29.60 9.80 -0.82
N ASN A 372 29.89 9.48 0.45
CA ASN A 372 28.91 8.88 1.35
C ASN A 372 27.75 9.84 1.67
N LEU A 373 28.07 11.12 1.90
CA LEU A 373 27.03 12.13 2.15
C LEU A 373 26.15 12.34 0.92
N VAL A 374 26.75 12.34 -0.27
CA VAL A 374 26.00 12.42 -1.53
C VAL A 374 25.06 11.21 -1.67
N ALA A 375 25.54 10.00 -1.43
CA ALA A 375 24.74 8.77 -1.48
C ALA A 375 23.52 8.83 -0.56
N VAL A 376 23.73 9.13 0.73
CA VAL A 376 22.65 9.21 1.72
C VAL A 376 21.69 10.38 1.42
N THR A 377 22.19 11.50 0.90
CA THR A 377 21.35 12.61 0.43
C THR A 377 20.46 12.18 -0.74
N THR A 378 20.98 11.40 -1.69
CA THR A 378 20.16 10.89 -2.81
C THR A 378 19.09 9.93 -2.33
N GLU A 379 19.41 9.04 -1.40
CA GLU A 379 18.43 8.14 -0.78
C GLU A 379 17.31 8.93 -0.10
N ALA A 380 17.66 9.93 0.72
CA ALA A 380 16.69 10.80 1.38
C ALA A 380 15.80 11.54 0.38
N ILE A 381 16.36 12.13 -0.69
CA ILE A 381 15.59 12.80 -1.75
C ILE A 381 14.56 11.84 -2.35
N THR A 382 14.96 10.60 -2.69
CA THR A 382 14.04 9.64 -3.33
C THR A 382 12.88 9.22 -2.43
N ASN A 383 13.10 9.15 -1.11
CA ASN A 383 12.06 8.76 -0.15
C ASN A 383 11.16 9.95 0.27
N ILE A 384 11.70 11.17 0.28
CA ILE A 384 11.00 12.36 0.77
C ILE A 384 10.24 13.06 -0.37
N PHE A 385 10.88 13.32 -1.50
CA PHE A 385 10.39 14.33 -2.45
C PHE A 385 9.17 13.87 -3.24
N SER A 386 8.18 14.75 -3.31
CA SER A 386 7.02 14.68 -4.19
C SER A 386 7.30 15.37 -5.53
N LYS A 387 6.34 15.28 -6.47
CA LYS A 387 6.42 15.95 -7.76
C LYS A 387 6.64 17.47 -7.64
N SER A 388 6.00 18.13 -6.67
CA SER A 388 6.15 19.57 -6.42
C SER A 388 7.53 19.91 -5.87
N ASP A 389 8.08 19.07 -5.01
CA ASP A 389 9.41 19.30 -4.41
C ASP A 389 10.50 19.28 -5.49
N TYR A 390 10.43 18.34 -6.43
CA TYR A 390 11.35 18.30 -7.56
C TYR A 390 11.32 19.62 -8.35
N CYS A 391 10.13 20.12 -8.71
CA CYS A 391 10.00 21.40 -9.42
C CYS A 391 10.59 22.59 -8.64
N ASN A 392 10.45 22.60 -7.32
CA ASN A 392 10.84 23.73 -6.49
C ASN A 392 12.35 23.76 -6.21
N TYR A 393 12.96 22.60 -5.95
CA TYR A 393 14.32 22.54 -5.44
C TYR A 393 15.37 22.13 -6.48
N PHE A 394 15.02 21.37 -7.52
CA PHE A 394 15.99 20.92 -8.53
C PHE A 394 16.63 22.02 -9.38
N PRO A 395 15.99 23.19 -9.63
CA PRO A 395 16.68 24.29 -10.30
C PRO A 395 17.99 24.73 -9.61
N SER A 396 18.12 24.53 -8.28
CA SER A 396 19.35 24.81 -7.54
C SER A 396 20.50 23.83 -7.84
N LEU A 397 20.18 22.63 -8.33
CA LEU A 397 21.15 21.61 -8.71
C LEU A 397 21.69 21.80 -10.14
N GLU A 398 21.04 22.63 -10.96
CA GLU A 398 21.47 22.88 -12.34
C GLU A 398 22.67 23.83 -12.42
N THR A 399 22.79 24.75 -11.46
CA THR A 399 23.86 25.74 -11.39
C THR A 399 25.10 25.22 -10.66
N THR A 400 24.97 24.10 -9.95
CA THR A 400 26.05 23.44 -9.22
C THR A 400 26.71 22.35 -10.07
N ALA A 401 27.92 21.91 -9.70
CA ALA A 401 28.57 20.76 -10.31
C ALA A 401 27.93 19.41 -9.88
N ALA A 402 26.62 19.41 -9.59
CA ALA A 402 25.90 18.28 -9.01
C ALA A 402 25.91 17.06 -9.92
N ILE A 403 25.69 17.23 -11.23
CA ILE A 403 25.66 16.12 -12.21
C ILE A 403 27.01 15.36 -12.20
N SER A 404 28.14 16.08 -12.23
CA SER A 404 29.45 15.43 -12.22
C SER A 404 29.75 14.74 -10.89
N LYS A 405 29.31 15.30 -9.76
CA LYS A 405 29.43 14.68 -8.44
C LYS A 405 28.58 13.42 -8.30
N LEU A 406 27.33 13.45 -8.75
CA LEU A 406 26.44 12.29 -8.78
C LEU A 406 27.01 11.17 -9.65
N THR A 407 27.59 11.52 -10.81
CA THR A 407 28.25 10.58 -11.72
C THR A 407 29.48 9.94 -11.07
N ALA A 408 30.35 10.74 -10.44
CA ALA A 408 31.52 10.22 -9.72
C ALA A 408 31.12 9.29 -8.55
N THR A 409 30.01 9.59 -7.87
CA THR A 409 29.47 8.75 -6.80
C THR A 409 28.90 7.44 -7.34
N LEU A 410 28.28 7.47 -8.51
CA LEU A 410 27.75 6.28 -9.19
C LEU A 410 28.86 5.27 -9.53
N GLU A 411 30.01 5.77 -10.00
CA GLU A 411 31.20 4.96 -10.30
C GLU A 411 31.85 4.38 -9.02
N TYR A 412 31.83 5.14 -7.92
CA TYR A 412 32.36 4.66 -6.64
C TYR A 412 31.49 3.56 -6.01
N CYS A 413 30.17 3.62 -6.19
CA CYS A 413 29.20 2.72 -5.56
C CYS A 413 28.88 1.47 -6.40
N GLU A 414 29.76 1.02 -7.30
CA GLU A 414 29.53 -0.14 -8.18
C GLU A 414 29.14 -1.43 -7.46
N GLU A 415 29.58 -1.61 -6.22
CA GLU A 415 29.30 -2.80 -5.42
C GLU A 415 27.95 -2.76 -4.68
N ASN A 416 27.24 -1.61 -4.65
CA ASN A 416 25.96 -1.45 -3.96
C ASN A 416 24.82 -1.00 -4.91
N PRO A 417 24.05 -1.96 -5.48
CA PRO A 417 22.97 -1.67 -6.42
C PRO A 417 21.92 -0.67 -5.92
N MET A 418 21.58 -0.70 -4.61
CA MET A 418 20.54 0.19 -4.07
C MET A 418 20.98 1.65 -4.12
N ILE A 419 22.21 1.95 -3.70
CA ILE A 419 22.75 3.31 -3.76
C ILE A 419 22.82 3.80 -5.22
N GLN A 420 23.26 2.94 -6.15
CA GLN A 420 23.26 3.28 -7.57
C GLN A 420 21.87 3.65 -8.07
N ILE A 421 20.84 2.90 -7.67
CA ILE A 421 19.45 3.16 -8.06
C ILE A 421 18.97 4.50 -7.52
N HIS A 422 19.25 4.84 -6.25
CA HIS A 422 18.87 6.15 -5.70
C HIS A 422 19.54 7.30 -6.47
N ILE A 423 20.82 7.18 -6.81
CA ILE A 423 21.54 8.17 -7.62
C ILE A 423 20.93 8.27 -9.03
N LEU A 424 20.62 7.14 -9.67
CA LEU A 424 19.98 7.10 -10.99
C LEU A 424 18.58 7.72 -10.99
N ILE A 425 17.79 7.51 -9.93
CA ILE A 425 16.49 8.18 -9.76
C ILE A 425 16.68 9.68 -9.69
N VAL A 426 17.60 10.18 -8.86
CA VAL A 426 17.85 11.63 -8.74
C VAL A 426 18.31 12.22 -10.06
N LEU A 427 19.24 11.59 -10.78
CA LEU A 427 19.66 12.01 -12.12
C LEU A 427 18.49 12.04 -13.11
N ALA A 428 17.69 10.97 -13.17
CA ALA A 428 16.52 10.89 -14.05
C ALA A 428 15.45 11.95 -13.73
N LYS A 429 15.21 12.21 -12.44
CA LYS A 429 14.31 13.28 -11.99
C LYS A 429 14.89 14.66 -12.30
N LEU A 430 16.21 14.83 -12.24
CA LEU A 430 16.88 16.08 -12.61
C LEU A 430 16.72 16.37 -14.11
N ALA A 431 16.76 15.34 -14.96
CA ALA A 431 16.38 15.49 -16.37
C ALA A 431 14.87 15.78 -16.53
N GLU A 432 13.99 15.09 -15.80
CA GLU A 432 12.53 15.26 -15.94
C GLU A 432 12.04 16.66 -15.53
N PHE A 433 12.62 17.26 -14.49
CA PHE A 433 12.18 18.53 -13.91
C PHE A 433 13.13 19.70 -14.15
N GLY A 434 14.30 19.45 -14.75
CA GLY A 434 15.29 20.48 -15.04
C GLY A 434 15.14 21.15 -16.41
N SER A 435 16.05 22.07 -16.73
CA SER A 435 16.10 22.73 -18.04
C SER A 435 16.58 21.81 -19.16
N HIS A 436 16.32 22.21 -20.42
CA HIS A 436 16.76 21.45 -21.60
C HIS A 436 18.28 21.19 -21.61
N GLY A 437 19.10 22.16 -21.16
CA GLY A 437 20.56 21.98 -21.11
C GLY A 437 21.01 20.97 -20.04
N THR A 438 20.16 20.72 -19.04
CA THR A 438 20.40 19.71 -18.00
C THR A 438 20.07 18.31 -18.48
N VAL A 439 19.02 18.15 -19.30
CA VAL A 439 18.64 16.87 -19.92
C VAL A 439 19.82 16.26 -20.69
N ASP A 440 20.44 17.03 -21.59
CA ASP A 440 21.54 16.53 -22.42
C ASP A 440 22.75 16.10 -21.57
N LYS A 441 23.13 16.89 -20.57
CA LYS A 441 24.22 16.56 -19.63
C LYS A 441 23.94 15.30 -18.81
N VAL A 442 22.70 15.11 -18.37
CA VAL A 442 22.30 13.90 -17.64
C VAL A 442 22.37 12.68 -18.56
N LEU A 443 21.85 12.77 -19.79
CA LEU A 443 21.91 11.66 -20.75
C LEU A 443 23.36 11.30 -21.14
N GLU A 444 24.30 12.25 -21.12
CA GLU A 444 25.73 11.99 -21.34
C GLU A 444 26.44 11.34 -20.16
N SER A 445 25.97 11.58 -18.94
CA SER A 445 26.59 11.05 -17.72
C SER A 445 26.06 9.69 -17.30
N ILE A 446 24.84 9.30 -17.70
CA ILE A 446 24.24 8.04 -17.28
C ILE A 446 24.89 6.84 -17.99
N PRO A 447 25.42 5.84 -17.25
CA PRO A 447 25.94 4.61 -17.82
C PRO A 447 24.79 3.64 -18.14
N PHE A 448 24.13 3.81 -19.29
CA PHE A 448 23.00 2.97 -19.70
C PHE A 448 23.30 1.46 -19.73
N ASN A 449 24.56 1.08 -19.98
CA ASN A 449 25.00 -0.31 -19.93
C ASN A 449 24.87 -0.92 -18.52
N GLN A 450 25.11 -0.13 -17.47
CA GLN A 450 24.93 -0.58 -16.09
C GLN A 450 23.44 -0.75 -15.75
N ILE A 451 22.57 0.16 -16.22
CA ILE A 451 21.11 0.03 -16.09
C ILE A 451 20.63 -1.29 -16.70
N ALA A 452 21.12 -1.64 -17.90
CA ALA A 452 20.80 -2.90 -18.55
C ALA A 452 21.23 -4.13 -17.72
N GLY A 453 22.36 -4.04 -17.00
CA GLY A 453 22.83 -5.08 -16.09
C GLY A 453 21.97 -5.21 -14.82
N LEU A 454 21.48 -4.09 -14.28
CA LEU A 454 20.61 -4.07 -13.09
C LEU A 454 19.19 -4.62 -13.37
N LEU A 455 18.73 -4.55 -14.61
CA LEU A 455 17.44 -5.10 -15.09
C LEU A 455 17.46 -6.63 -15.31
N SER A 456 18.09 -7.39 -14.41
CA SER A 456 18.13 -8.85 -14.49
C SER A 456 16.84 -9.49 -13.92
N SER A 457 16.48 -10.69 -14.39
CA SER A 457 15.26 -11.39 -13.96
C SER A 457 15.26 -11.82 -12.49
N GLY A 458 16.43 -11.92 -11.85
CA GLY A 458 16.57 -12.27 -10.42
C GLY A 458 16.51 -11.09 -9.46
N ALA A 459 16.27 -9.87 -9.95
CA ALA A 459 16.49 -8.62 -9.23
C ALA A 459 15.18 -7.84 -8.95
N GLU A 460 14.10 -8.55 -8.62
CA GLU A 460 12.75 -7.98 -8.52
C GLU A 460 12.62 -6.84 -7.50
N LYS A 461 13.43 -6.86 -6.44
CA LYS A 461 13.37 -5.91 -5.31
C LYS A 461 13.43 -4.44 -5.73
N TRP A 462 14.10 -4.12 -6.85
CA TRP A 462 14.31 -2.74 -7.30
C TRP A 462 13.84 -2.49 -8.75
N HIS A 463 13.06 -3.41 -9.32
CA HIS A 463 12.52 -3.21 -10.67
C HIS A 463 11.61 -1.99 -10.76
N GLU A 464 10.75 -1.75 -9.78
CA GLU A 464 9.85 -0.58 -9.74
C GLU A 464 10.64 0.75 -9.81
N SER A 465 11.72 0.84 -9.04
CA SER A 465 12.63 1.98 -9.04
C SER A 465 13.32 2.17 -10.40
N LEU A 466 13.79 1.08 -11.03
CA LEU A 466 14.43 1.15 -12.35
C LEU A 466 13.44 1.53 -13.46
N PHE A 467 12.21 1.01 -13.43
CA PHE A 467 11.17 1.42 -14.37
C PHE A 467 10.81 2.90 -14.21
N THR A 468 10.84 3.42 -12.98
CA THR A 468 10.70 4.85 -12.71
C THR A 468 11.82 5.66 -13.37
N VAL A 469 13.07 5.22 -13.25
CA VAL A 469 14.24 5.83 -13.92
C VAL A 469 14.03 5.87 -15.44
N LEU A 470 13.71 4.73 -16.05
CA LEU A 470 13.50 4.63 -17.51
C LEU A 470 12.40 5.58 -17.97
N ASN A 471 11.24 5.57 -17.31
CA ASN A 471 10.12 6.42 -17.67
C ASN A 471 10.44 7.92 -17.56
N SER A 472 11.12 8.34 -16.48
CA SER A 472 11.57 9.72 -16.30
C SER A 472 12.54 10.16 -17.40
N LEU A 473 13.51 9.32 -17.77
CA LEU A 473 14.46 9.61 -18.84
C LEU A 473 13.80 9.66 -20.22
N THR A 474 12.89 8.74 -20.52
CA THR A 474 12.12 8.74 -21.79
C THR A 474 11.27 9.99 -21.92
N LYS A 475 10.62 10.41 -20.83
CA LYS A 475 9.79 11.62 -20.80
C LYS A 475 10.62 12.90 -20.99
N ALA A 476 11.79 12.97 -20.36
CA ALA A 476 12.69 14.13 -20.44
C ALA A 476 13.42 14.22 -21.79
N GLY A 477 14.14 13.15 -22.14
CA GLY A 477 15.07 13.11 -23.27
C GLY A 477 14.44 12.69 -24.60
N LYS A 478 13.18 12.26 -24.60
CA LYS A 478 12.43 11.87 -25.81
C LYS A 478 13.25 10.89 -26.68
N SER A 479 13.36 11.14 -27.99
CA SER A 479 14.05 10.26 -28.94
C SER A 479 15.52 10.05 -28.60
N ASN A 480 16.25 11.09 -28.16
CA ASN A 480 17.66 10.99 -27.78
C ASN A 480 17.87 10.00 -26.62
N ALA A 481 17.01 10.02 -25.60
CA ALA A 481 17.08 9.05 -24.50
C ALA A 481 16.81 7.62 -24.98
N VAL A 482 15.76 7.43 -25.79
CA VAL A 482 15.37 6.10 -26.29
C VAL A 482 16.46 5.50 -27.19
N GLU A 483 17.08 6.29 -28.08
CA GLU A 483 18.18 5.84 -28.93
C GLU A 483 19.38 5.33 -28.11
N ARG A 484 19.73 6.03 -27.02
CA ARG A 484 20.80 5.59 -26.11
C ARG A 484 20.43 4.32 -25.34
N MET A 485 19.17 4.18 -24.94
CA MET A 485 18.66 2.96 -24.29
C MET A 485 18.67 1.76 -25.24
N PHE A 486 18.36 1.96 -26.52
CA PHE A 486 18.47 0.92 -27.54
C PHE A 486 19.92 0.54 -27.81
N ALA A 487 20.81 1.54 -27.96
CA ALA A 487 22.24 1.30 -28.21
C ALA A 487 22.93 0.51 -27.08
N SER A 488 22.49 0.68 -25.84
CA SER A 488 22.98 -0.05 -24.66
C SER A 488 22.34 -1.42 -24.44
N GLY A 489 21.34 -1.78 -25.25
CA GLY A 489 20.68 -3.09 -25.18
C GLY A 489 19.60 -3.22 -24.12
N ILE A 490 19.10 -2.12 -23.53
CA ILE A 490 18.01 -2.14 -22.55
C ILE A 490 16.74 -2.77 -23.15
N GLU A 491 16.43 -2.50 -24.42
CA GLU A 491 15.33 -3.14 -25.15
C GLU A 491 15.40 -4.67 -25.11
N LYS A 492 16.59 -5.23 -25.37
CA LYS A 492 16.81 -6.68 -25.33
C LYS A 492 16.61 -7.24 -23.93
N THR A 493 17.03 -6.50 -22.90
CA THR A 493 16.81 -6.88 -21.51
C THR A 493 15.34 -6.85 -21.13
N LEU A 494 14.59 -5.82 -21.55
CA LEU A 494 13.15 -5.73 -21.35
C LEU A 494 12.41 -6.90 -22.02
N ILE A 495 12.80 -7.28 -23.24
CA ILE A 495 12.25 -8.45 -23.93
C ILE A 495 12.53 -9.75 -23.14
N LYS A 496 13.75 -9.92 -22.59
CA LYS A 496 14.04 -11.08 -21.74
C LYS A 496 13.21 -11.10 -20.44
N LEU A 497 12.89 -9.93 -19.88
CA LEU A 497 12.00 -9.82 -18.72
C LEU A 497 10.56 -10.19 -19.07
N LEU A 498 10.12 -9.97 -20.31
CA LEU A 498 8.81 -10.46 -20.79
C LEU A 498 8.74 -11.98 -20.82
N GLU A 499 9.86 -12.64 -21.16
CA GLU A 499 9.93 -14.11 -21.24
C GLU A 499 10.04 -14.77 -19.85
N ASN A 500 10.78 -14.15 -18.93
CA ASN A 500 11.24 -14.81 -17.70
C ASN A 500 10.90 -14.08 -16.38
N GLY A 501 10.30 -12.88 -16.44
CA GLY A 501 9.93 -12.09 -15.24
C GLY A 501 8.58 -12.46 -14.65
N SER A 502 8.29 -12.00 -13.43
CA SER A 502 6.94 -12.08 -12.83
C SER A 502 5.93 -11.20 -13.57
N GLU A 503 4.63 -11.47 -13.39
CA GLU A 503 3.55 -10.77 -14.10
C GLU A 503 3.61 -9.23 -13.94
N VAL A 504 3.96 -8.75 -12.75
CA VAL A 504 4.12 -7.32 -12.47
C VAL A 504 5.27 -6.74 -13.28
N VAL A 505 6.42 -7.43 -13.32
CA VAL A 505 7.61 -7.00 -14.08
C VAL A 505 7.33 -7.04 -15.58
N GLN A 506 6.64 -8.07 -16.06
CA GLN A 506 6.21 -8.16 -17.45
C GLN A 506 5.31 -6.99 -17.83
N HIS A 507 4.35 -6.62 -16.98
CA HIS A 507 3.48 -5.47 -17.21
C HIS A 507 4.28 -4.16 -17.33
N HIS A 508 5.19 -3.90 -16.38
CA HIS A 508 6.05 -2.71 -16.43
C HIS A 508 6.96 -2.69 -17.65
N ALA A 509 7.50 -3.85 -18.06
CA ALA A 509 8.30 -3.98 -19.28
C ALA A 509 7.47 -3.65 -20.53
N ILE A 510 6.21 -4.09 -20.61
CA ILE A 510 5.29 -3.75 -21.72
C ILE A 510 5.07 -2.24 -21.77
N VAL A 511 4.70 -1.62 -20.64
CA VAL A 511 4.42 -0.18 -20.57
C VAL A 511 5.65 0.65 -20.97
N THR A 512 6.83 0.23 -20.52
CA THR A 512 8.10 0.91 -20.83
C THR A 512 8.47 0.77 -22.31
N LEU A 513 8.38 -0.44 -22.88
CA LEU A 513 8.64 -0.68 -24.30
C LEU A 513 7.67 0.10 -25.18
N LYS A 514 6.38 0.15 -24.81
CA LYS A 514 5.39 0.99 -25.50
C LYS A 514 5.84 2.45 -25.52
N GLY A 515 6.22 3.01 -24.37
CA GLY A 515 6.70 4.39 -24.29
C GLY A 515 7.94 4.65 -25.14
N PHE A 516 8.88 3.70 -25.19
CA PHE A 516 10.06 3.79 -26.07
C PHE A 516 9.65 3.87 -27.53
N TYR A 517 8.76 2.99 -27.98
CA TYR A 517 8.33 2.97 -29.38
C TYR A 517 7.52 4.21 -29.74
N GLU A 518 6.57 4.67 -28.92
CA GLU A 518 5.81 5.90 -29.17
C GLU A 518 6.71 7.12 -29.38
N VAL A 519 7.80 7.20 -28.60
CA VAL A 519 8.76 8.31 -28.65
C VAL A 519 9.77 8.17 -29.80
N ALA A 520 10.11 6.93 -30.21
CA ALA A 520 11.05 6.65 -31.30
C ALA A 520 10.48 6.86 -32.71
N HIS A 521 9.18 7.16 -32.87
CA HIS A 521 8.57 7.43 -34.17
C HIS A 521 9.03 8.79 -34.75
N THR A 522 10.25 8.83 -35.27
CA THR A 522 10.67 9.72 -36.34
C THR A 522 10.56 8.97 -37.68
N PRO A 523 10.04 9.59 -38.76
CA PRO A 523 9.73 8.91 -40.03
C PRO A 523 10.93 8.30 -40.78
N GLU A 524 12.15 8.38 -40.24
CA GLU A 524 13.40 7.94 -40.88
C GLU A 524 14.06 6.73 -40.21
N ASN A 525 13.55 6.23 -39.07
CA ASN A 525 14.14 5.09 -38.35
C ASN A 525 13.16 3.91 -38.27
N ASP A 526 13.19 3.07 -39.32
CA ASP A 526 12.54 1.77 -39.40
C ASP A 526 13.19 0.74 -38.45
N PHE A 527 12.93 0.83 -37.14
CA PHE A 527 13.35 -0.23 -36.20
C PHE A 527 12.27 -1.26 -35.87
N LEU A 528 11.03 -1.04 -36.31
CA LEU A 528 9.99 -2.06 -36.33
C LEU A 528 9.75 -2.53 -37.76
N GLN A 529 10.62 -3.41 -38.27
CA GLN A 529 10.14 -4.32 -39.30
C GLN A 529 9.08 -5.25 -38.68
N PRO A 530 7.94 -5.50 -39.34
CA PRO A 530 6.95 -6.50 -38.96
C PRO A 530 7.54 -7.91 -38.68
N SER A 531 8.77 -8.16 -39.15
CA SER A 531 9.53 -9.38 -38.91
C SER A 531 9.94 -9.60 -37.45
N ASN A 532 10.08 -8.55 -36.61
CA ASN A 532 10.46 -8.70 -35.19
C ASN A 532 9.27 -9.02 -34.27
N LEU A 533 8.04 -8.67 -34.66
CA LEU A 533 6.81 -9.09 -33.95
C LEU A 533 6.64 -10.62 -33.97
N ASN A 534 7.17 -11.29 -34.99
CA ASN A 534 7.09 -12.74 -35.17
C ASN A 534 7.93 -13.55 -34.16
N VAL A 535 8.78 -12.91 -33.36
CA VAL A 535 9.66 -13.56 -32.37
C VAL A 535 9.04 -13.57 -30.96
N LEU A 536 8.05 -12.72 -30.68
CA LEU A 536 7.43 -12.60 -29.36
C LEU A 536 6.32 -13.64 -29.14
N PRO A 537 6.08 -14.13 -27.91
CA PRO A 537 4.88 -14.93 -27.59
C PRO A 537 3.58 -14.20 -27.97
N TRP A 538 2.56 -14.91 -28.46
CA TRP A 538 1.35 -14.29 -29.03
C TRP A 538 0.57 -13.45 -28.00
N GLN A 539 0.65 -13.78 -26.70
CA GLN A 539 0.07 -13.00 -25.59
C GLN A 539 0.70 -11.61 -25.49
N VAL A 540 2.00 -11.50 -25.78
CA VAL A 540 2.75 -10.23 -25.80
C VAL A 540 2.42 -9.44 -27.08
N ARG A 541 2.21 -10.13 -28.21
CA ARG A 541 1.74 -9.50 -29.46
C ARG A 541 0.36 -8.89 -29.30
N LEU A 542 -0.59 -9.62 -28.72
CA LEU A 542 -1.96 -9.14 -28.44
C LEU A 542 -1.96 -7.90 -27.53
N ARG A 543 -1.06 -7.86 -26.54
CA ARG A 543 -0.90 -6.73 -25.62
C ARG A 543 -0.15 -5.54 -26.21
N LEU A 544 0.72 -5.74 -27.21
CA LEU A 544 1.41 -4.65 -27.92
C LEU A 544 0.56 -4.09 -29.07
N GLU A 545 -0.16 -4.94 -29.81
CA GLU A 545 -1.03 -4.54 -30.94
C GLU A 545 -2.26 -3.76 -30.49
N THR A 546 -2.83 -4.06 -29.31
CA THR A 546 -3.93 -3.27 -28.73
C THR A 546 -3.53 -1.81 -28.44
N PHE A 547 -2.24 -1.48 -28.45
CA PHE A 547 -1.73 -0.14 -28.21
C PHE A 547 -1.05 0.54 -29.41
N VAL A 548 -0.76 -0.16 -30.51
CA VAL A 548 -0.06 0.41 -31.69
C VAL A 548 -1.02 0.99 -32.75
N LEU A 549 -2.34 0.90 -32.59
CA LEU A 549 -3.29 1.34 -33.62
C LEU A 549 -4.30 2.38 -33.12
N SER A 550 -3.83 3.62 -32.97
CA SER A 550 -4.71 4.80 -32.97
C SER A 550 -4.28 5.90 -33.94
N ASP A 551 -3.25 5.70 -34.79
CA ASP A 551 -2.99 6.66 -35.87
C ASP A 551 -2.12 6.06 -36.98
N ARG A 552 -2.75 5.67 -38.10
CA ARG A 552 -2.03 5.49 -39.38
C ARG A 552 -2.82 6.07 -40.53
N ALA A 553 -2.63 7.36 -40.74
CA ALA A 553 -2.69 7.98 -42.06
C ALA A 553 -1.27 7.99 -42.66
N VAL A 554 -0.77 6.85 -43.15
CA VAL A 554 0.43 6.79 -44.01
C VAL A 554 0.17 5.82 -45.16
N PRO A 555 0.50 6.17 -46.42
CA PRO A 555 0.06 5.43 -47.60
C PRO A 555 0.95 4.21 -47.88
N HIS A 556 0.33 3.05 -48.06
CA HIS A 556 0.99 1.83 -48.52
C HIS A 556 1.09 1.79 -50.06
N SER A 557 2.26 1.39 -50.59
CA SER A 557 2.43 0.86 -51.94
C SER A 557 3.58 -0.17 -51.94
N PRO A 558 3.64 -1.16 -52.87
CA PRO A 558 2.99 -1.18 -54.18
C PRO A 558 1.88 -2.22 -54.32
N LYS A 559 0.76 -1.75 -54.91
CA LYS A 559 -0.52 -2.42 -55.21
C LYS A 559 -1.33 -2.92 -54.01
N PRO A 560 -2.50 -2.33 -53.72
CA PRO A 560 -3.45 -2.95 -52.81
C PRO A 560 -3.88 -4.27 -53.45
N LEU A 561 -3.48 -5.39 -52.84
CA LEU A 561 -4.11 -6.67 -53.13
C LEU A 561 -5.59 -6.52 -52.78
N CYS A 562 -6.46 -6.84 -53.73
CA CYS A 562 -7.90 -6.77 -53.48
C CYS A 562 -8.24 -7.81 -52.40
N PHE A 563 -9.31 -7.60 -51.63
CA PHE A 563 -9.76 -8.57 -50.63
C PHE A 563 -9.91 -9.97 -51.25
N GLU A 564 -10.40 -10.03 -52.49
CA GLU A 564 -10.53 -11.25 -53.29
C GLU A 564 -9.17 -11.93 -53.58
N ASP A 565 -8.10 -11.16 -53.80
CA ASP A 565 -6.76 -11.72 -54.05
C ASP A 565 -6.18 -12.34 -52.77
N LEU A 566 -6.44 -11.70 -51.62
CA LEU A 566 -6.01 -12.21 -50.31
C LEU A 566 -6.79 -13.47 -49.94
N VAL A 567 -8.11 -13.48 -50.14
CA VAL A 567 -8.94 -14.67 -49.94
C VAL A 567 -8.50 -15.81 -50.88
N TYR A 568 -8.18 -15.53 -52.14
CA TYR A 568 -7.65 -16.53 -53.06
C TYR A 568 -6.32 -17.14 -52.57
N LYS A 569 -5.41 -16.31 -52.02
CA LYS A 569 -4.16 -16.79 -51.41
C LYS A 569 -4.38 -17.63 -50.15
N VAL A 570 -5.40 -17.34 -49.35
CA VAL A 570 -5.78 -18.17 -48.19
C VAL A 570 -6.41 -19.51 -48.63
N LEU A 571 -7.08 -19.53 -49.79
CA LEU A 571 -7.67 -20.74 -50.35
C LEU A 571 -6.62 -21.68 -50.95
N ASP A 572 -5.72 -21.18 -51.80
CA ASP A 572 -4.85 -22.01 -52.67
C ASP A 572 -3.33 -21.73 -52.52
N GLY A 573 -2.93 -20.95 -51.51
CA GLY A 573 -1.54 -20.60 -51.27
C GLY A 573 -0.71 -21.70 -50.59
N SER A 574 0.61 -21.64 -50.76
CA SER A 574 1.55 -22.39 -49.91
C SER A 574 1.47 -21.93 -48.44
N LYS A 575 1.90 -22.76 -47.47
CA LYS A 575 1.85 -22.42 -46.03
C LYS A 575 2.31 -20.99 -45.69
N ASN A 576 3.44 -20.55 -46.26
CA ASN A 576 3.97 -19.21 -46.02
C ASN A 576 3.12 -18.11 -46.68
N GLN A 577 2.55 -18.39 -47.85
CA GLN A 577 1.64 -17.46 -48.53
C GLN A 577 0.30 -17.34 -47.81
N VAL A 578 -0.19 -18.43 -47.21
CA VAL A 578 -1.42 -18.44 -46.40
C VAL A 578 -1.22 -17.60 -45.14
N LEU A 579 -0.13 -17.82 -44.40
CA LEU A 579 0.16 -17.03 -43.19
C LEU A 579 0.34 -15.54 -43.51
N GLN A 580 1.08 -15.21 -44.59
CA GLN A 580 1.22 -13.82 -45.01
C GLN A 580 -0.12 -13.20 -45.42
N ALA A 581 -0.95 -13.93 -46.17
CA ALA A 581 -2.26 -13.43 -46.58
C ALA A 581 -3.22 -13.28 -45.40
N MET A 582 -3.15 -14.15 -44.38
CA MET A 582 -3.91 -14.01 -43.14
C MET A 582 -3.53 -12.72 -42.39
N GLN A 583 -2.24 -12.41 -42.31
CA GLN A 583 -1.75 -11.18 -41.71
C GLN A 583 -2.20 -9.94 -42.50
N ASP A 584 -2.11 -9.99 -43.84
CA ASP A 584 -2.55 -8.90 -44.71
C ASP A 584 -4.08 -8.68 -44.67
N LEU A 585 -4.86 -9.66 -44.20
CA LEU A 585 -6.33 -9.57 -44.03
C LEU A 585 -6.76 -8.85 -42.75
N ILE A 586 -5.89 -8.75 -41.73
CA ILE A 586 -6.24 -8.15 -40.42
C ILE A 586 -6.80 -6.73 -40.56
N PRO A 587 -6.20 -5.80 -41.33
CA PRO A 587 -6.71 -4.43 -41.45
C PRO A 587 -8.08 -4.33 -42.13
N ILE A 588 -8.45 -5.33 -42.94
CA ILE A 588 -9.76 -5.40 -43.60
C ILE A 588 -10.79 -5.96 -42.63
N ILE A 589 -10.40 -7.00 -41.87
CA ILE A 589 -11.23 -7.63 -40.84
C ILE A 589 -11.58 -6.64 -39.72
N GLU A 590 -10.64 -5.81 -39.28
CA GLU A 590 -10.89 -4.83 -38.22
C GLU A 590 -11.93 -3.76 -38.62
N LYS A 591 -12.13 -3.55 -39.93
CA LYS A 591 -13.17 -2.68 -40.49
C LYS A 591 -14.54 -3.35 -40.60
N SER A 592 -14.71 -4.59 -40.13
CA SER A 592 -15.98 -5.32 -40.18
C SER A 592 -17.09 -4.76 -39.28
N ALA A 593 -16.82 -3.69 -38.54
CA ALA A 593 -17.87 -2.88 -37.91
C ALA A 593 -18.74 -2.19 -38.99
N ASP A 594 -18.16 -1.82 -40.14
CA ASP A 594 -18.88 -1.31 -41.30
C ASP A 594 -19.72 -2.42 -41.94
N SER A 595 -21.02 -2.16 -42.08
CA SER A 595 -21.98 -3.10 -42.66
C SER A 595 -21.58 -3.59 -44.06
N ARG A 596 -20.95 -2.76 -44.90
CA ARG A 596 -20.57 -3.14 -46.26
C ARG A 596 -19.39 -4.10 -46.28
N VAL A 597 -18.38 -3.84 -45.44
CA VAL A 597 -17.20 -4.71 -45.28
C VAL A 597 -17.61 -6.02 -44.64
N ARG A 598 -18.51 -5.98 -43.65
CA ARG A 598 -19.05 -7.18 -43.01
C ARG A 598 -19.78 -8.08 -44.00
N GLU A 599 -20.70 -7.54 -44.80
CA GLU A 599 -21.42 -8.32 -45.81
C GLU A 599 -20.46 -8.91 -46.86
N MET A 600 -19.46 -8.14 -47.30
CA MET A 600 -18.41 -8.63 -48.21
C MET A 600 -17.65 -9.83 -47.62
N ILE A 601 -17.27 -9.77 -46.34
CA ILE A 601 -16.58 -10.88 -45.66
C ILE A 601 -17.51 -12.09 -45.46
N LEU A 602 -18.75 -11.87 -45.02
CA LEU A 602 -19.71 -12.95 -44.73
C LEU A 602 -20.17 -13.70 -45.99
N HIS A 603 -20.21 -13.02 -47.14
CA HIS A 603 -20.48 -13.63 -48.44
C HIS A 603 -19.24 -14.27 -49.10
N SER A 604 -18.05 -14.03 -48.55
CA SER A 604 -16.81 -14.65 -49.02
C SER A 604 -16.63 -16.07 -48.48
N PRO A 605 -15.80 -16.91 -49.12
CA PRO A 605 -15.43 -18.23 -48.62
C PRO A 605 -14.44 -18.21 -47.44
N LEU A 606 -14.09 -17.03 -46.91
CA LEU A 606 -13.06 -16.89 -45.87
C LEU A 606 -13.42 -17.65 -44.60
N VAL A 607 -14.63 -17.49 -44.07
CA VAL A 607 -15.06 -18.12 -42.82
C VAL A 607 -15.09 -19.66 -42.93
N SER A 608 -15.60 -20.18 -44.04
CA SER A 608 -15.56 -21.62 -44.31
C SER A 608 -14.13 -22.13 -44.39
N ARG A 609 -13.23 -21.38 -45.04
CA ARG A 609 -11.83 -21.76 -45.17
C ARG A 609 -11.09 -21.74 -43.83
N LEU A 610 -11.32 -20.74 -42.98
CA LEU A 610 -10.73 -20.67 -41.65
C LEU A 610 -11.18 -21.87 -40.78
N SER A 611 -12.45 -22.29 -40.90
CA SER A 611 -12.94 -23.50 -40.25
C SER A 611 -12.22 -24.77 -40.75
N GLU A 612 -12.02 -24.92 -42.05
CA GLU A 612 -11.24 -26.05 -42.62
C GLU A 612 -9.79 -26.06 -42.12
N LEU A 613 -9.15 -24.89 -42.03
CA LEU A 613 -7.77 -24.77 -41.58
C LEU A 613 -7.60 -25.10 -40.10
N LEU A 614 -8.58 -24.78 -39.25
CA LEU A 614 -8.62 -25.20 -37.83
C LEU A 614 -8.62 -26.73 -37.68
N GLN A 615 -9.28 -27.45 -38.60
CA GLN A 615 -9.44 -28.91 -38.58
C GLN A 615 -8.18 -29.69 -39.00
N SER A 616 -7.16 -29.01 -39.53
CA SER A 616 -5.93 -29.65 -39.98
C SER A 616 -5.22 -30.38 -38.82
N ARG A 617 -4.92 -31.68 -38.99
CA ARG A 617 -4.31 -32.52 -37.93
C ARG A 617 -2.81 -32.74 -38.07
N HIS A 618 -2.18 -32.12 -39.06
CA HIS A 618 -0.74 -32.22 -39.24
C HIS A 618 -0.02 -31.20 -38.36
N SER A 619 1.04 -31.62 -37.65
CA SER A 619 1.87 -30.75 -36.80
C SER A 619 2.45 -29.55 -37.55
N ASP A 620 2.73 -29.71 -38.84
CA ASP A 620 3.27 -28.65 -39.69
C ASP A 620 2.26 -27.52 -39.96
N HIS A 621 0.99 -27.68 -39.59
CA HIS A 621 -0.05 -26.67 -39.73
C HIS A 621 -0.43 -25.99 -38.40
N ASN A 622 0.28 -26.26 -37.30
CA ASN A 622 -0.01 -25.63 -35.99
C ASN A 622 -0.05 -24.09 -36.07
N SER A 623 0.93 -23.46 -36.73
CA SER A 623 0.96 -22.01 -36.91
C SER A 623 -0.22 -21.47 -37.74
N ILE A 624 -0.74 -22.27 -38.68
CA ILE A 624 -1.92 -21.88 -39.46
C ILE A 624 -3.19 -22.02 -38.62
N ARG A 625 -3.24 -23.01 -37.71
CA ARG A 625 -4.37 -23.21 -36.81
C ARG A 625 -4.46 -22.10 -35.76
N SER A 626 -3.34 -21.72 -35.14
CA SER A 626 -3.29 -20.59 -34.21
C SER A 626 -3.67 -19.28 -34.92
N GLU A 627 -3.13 -19.03 -36.11
CA GLU A 627 -3.48 -17.84 -36.92
C GLU A 627 -4.95 -17.84 -37.37
N SER A 628 -5.51 -19.00 -37.72
CA SER A 628 -6.93 -19.12 -38.07
C SER A 628 -7.85 -18.81 -36.87
N ALA A 629 -7.49 -19.30 -35.68
CA ALA A 629 -8.22 -19.00 -34.45
C ALA A 629 -8.15 -17.50 -34.13
N PHE A 630 -7.00 -16.86 -34.36
CA PHE A 630 -6.81 -15.42 -34.17
C PHE A 630 -7.67 -14.57 -35.12
N LEU A 631 -7.70 -14.89 -36.41
CA LEU A 631 -8.57 -14.17 -37.36
C LEU A 631 -10.06 -14.34 -37.04
N LEU A 632 -10.47 -15.52 -36.58
CA LEU A 632 -11.86 -15.78 -36.16
C LEU A 632 -12.20 -14.98 -34.89
N MET A 633 -11.28 -14.88 -33.93
CA MET A 633 -11.44 -14.01 -32.76
C MET A 633 -11.64 -12.54 -33.18
N LYS A 634 -10.80 -12.01 -34.07
CA LYS A 634 -10.91 -10.63 -34.57
C LYS A 634 -12.23 -10.39 -35.30
N LEU A 635 -12.65 -11.33 -36.15
CA LEU A 635 -13.94 -11.27 -36.85
C LEU A 635 -15.14 -11.32 -35.91
N ALA A 636 -15.08 -12.10 -34.82
CA ALA A 636 -16.10 -12.11 -33.77
C ALA A 636 -16.16 -10.75 -33.06
N PHE A 637 -15.00 -10.21 -32.68
CA PHE A 637 -14.91 -8.94 -31.96
C PHE A 637 -15.40 -7.76 -32.81
N SER A 638 -14.84 -7.57 -34.01
CA SER A 638 -15.16 -6.43 -34.89
C SER A 638 -16.48 -6.60 -35.64
N GLY A 639 -16.90 -7.83 -35.92
CA GLY A 639 -18.09 -8.13 -36.74
C GLY A 639 -19.37 -8.38 -35.94
N GLY A 640 -19.26 -8.73 -34.66
CA GLY A 640 -20.38 -8.95 -33.75
C GLY A 640 -21.29 -10.13 -34.11
N GLU A 641 -22.56 -10.04 -33.72
CA GLU A 641 -23.53 -11.14 -33.81
C GLU A 641 -23.68 -11.77 -35.22
N PRO A 642 -23.67 -11.01 -36.34
CA PRO A 642 -23.74 -11.60 -37.69
C PRO A 642 -22.57 -12.55 -38.01
N CYS A 643 -21.36 -12.23 -37.56
CA CYS A 643 -20.20 -13.11 -37.71
C CYS A 643 -20.33 -14.36 -36.85
N ILE A 644 -20.79 -14.20 -35.60
CA ILE A 644 -21.06 -15.34 -34.71
C ILE A 644 -22.10 -16.29 -35.32
N LYS A 645 -23.19 -15.80 -35.91
CA LYS A 645 -24.18 -16.64 -36.61
C LYS A 645 -23.53 -17.45 -37.73
N LYS A 646 -22.68 -16.82 -38.55
CA LYS A 646 -21.93 -17.49 -39.60
C LYS A 646 -20.95 -18.53 -39.04
N PHE A 647 -20.36 -18.30 -37.87
CA PHE A 647 -19.46 -19.26 -37.23
C PHE A 647 -20.18 -20.51 -36.76
N LEU A 648 -21.43 -20.35 -36.30
CA LEU A 648 -22.29 -21.45 -35.89
C LEU A 648 -22.74 -22.32 -37.07
N ASP A 649 -22.85 -21.75 -38.28
CA ASP A 649 -23.13 -22.49 -39.52
C ASP A 649 -21.95 -23.35 -39.99
N HIS A 650 -20.71 -23.04 -39.55
CA HIS A 650 -19.47 -23.69 -39.98
C HIS A 650 -18.76 -24.48 -38.86
N ASP A 651 -19.47 -24.81 -37.77
CA ASP A 651 -18.98 -25.60 -36.63
C ASP A 651 -17.63 -25.14 -36.03
N ILE A 652 -17.35 -23.83 -36.07
CA ILE A 652 -16.10 -23.25 -35.55
C ILE A 652 -15.96 -23.45 -34.03
N VAL A 653 -17.05 -23.28 -33.27
CA VAL A 653 -17.05 -23.42 -31.80
C VAL A 653 -16.64 -24.84 -31.36
N PRO A 654 -17.24 -25.92 -31.90
CA PRO A 654 -16.75 -27.29 -31.67
C PRO A 654 -15.27 -27.50 -32.00
N GLU A 655 -14.76 -26.91 -33.08
CA GLU A 655 -13.36 -27.07 -33.48
C GLU A 655 -12.38 -26.32 -32.57
N LEU A 656 -12.74 -25.13 -32.08
CA LEU A 656 -11.97 -24.42 -31.06
C LEU A 656 -11.93 -25.21 -29.74
N VAL A 657 -13.06 -25.79 -29.30
CA VAL A 657 -13.08 -26.64 -28.10
C VAL A 657 -12.19 -27.88 -28.27
N LYS A 658 -12.17 -28.51 -29.45
CA LYS A 658 -11.23 -29.62 -29.74
C LYS A 658 -9.77 -29.14 -29.76
N MET A 659 -9.52 -27.93 -30.25
CA MET A 659 -8.19 -27.34 -30.30
C MET A 659 -7.66 -27.02 -28.89
N MET A 660 -8.52 -26.61 -27.96
CA MET A 660 -8.19 -26.47 -26.51
C MET A 660 -7.72 -27.78 -25.86
N GLN A 661 -8.05 -28.93 -26.45
CA GLN A 661 -7.68 -30.26 -25.96
C GLN A 661 -6.42 -30.83 -26.62
N CYS A 662 -5.74 -30.06 -27.48
CA CYS A 662 -4.48 -30.48 -28.10
C CYS A 662 -3.31 -30.36 -27.11
N ASN A 663 -2.32 -31.25 -27.16
CA ASN A 663 -1.12 -31.23 -26.30
C ASN A 663 -0.09 -30.13 -26.65
N VAL A 664 -0.50 -29.07 -27.34
CA VAL A 664 0.38 -27.98 -27.79
C VAL A 664 -0.10 -26.69 -27.15
N GLU A 665 0.66 -26.14 -26.21
CA GLU A 665 0.27 -24.96 -25.41
C GLU A 665 -0.18 -23.78 -26.29
N GLU A 666 0.53 -23.48 -27.37
CA GLU A 666 0.17 -22.40 -28.31
C GLU A 666 -1.24 -22.58 -28.91
N LEU A 667 -1.64 -23.81 -29.23
CA LEU A 667 -2.97 -24.10 -29.77
C LEU A 667 -4.05 -24.06 -28.69
N GLN A 668 -3.72 -24.47 -27.47
CA GLN A 668 -4.67 -24.43 -26.35
C GLN A 668 -5.02 -23.00 -25.99
N ASP A 669 -4.00 -22.16 -25.86
CA ASP A 669 -4.13 -20.76 -25.50
C ASP A 669 -4.84 -19.96 -26.59
N SER A 670 -4.45 -20.11 -27.86
CA SER A 670 -5.13 -19.42 -28.97
C SER A 670 -6.60 -19.81 -29.10
N ALA A 671 -6.94 -21.08 -28.87
CA ALA A 671 -8.32 -21.55 -28.88
C ALA A 671 -9.12 -21.06 -27.66
N TYR A 672 -8.53 -21.07 -26.46
CA TYR A 672 -9.15 -20.55 -25.24
C TYR A 672 -9.49 -19.07 -25.41
N THR A 673 -8.52 -18.25 -25.85
CA THR A 673 -8.73 -16.81 -25.99
C THR A 673 -9.73 -16.49 -27.09
N ALA A 674 -9.69 -17.19 -28.23
CA ALA A 674 -10.70 -17.02 -29.28
C ALA A 674 -12.11 -17.32 -28.74
N LEU A 675 -12.27 -18.41 -28.00
CA LEU A 675 -13.55 -18.82 -27.43
C LEU A 675 -14.03 -17.87 -26.33
N HIS A 676 -13.13 -17.42 -25.45
CA HIS A 676 -13.40 -16.44 -24.40
C HIS A 676 -13.91 -15.13 -25.01
N GLN A 677 -13.22 -14.56 -25.99
CA GLN A 677 -13.65 -13.33 -26.65
C GLN A 677 -14.97 -13.50 -27.40
N MET A 678 -15.25 -14.67 -27.97
CA MET A 678 -16.55 -14.97 -28.58
C MET A 678 -17.69 -15.04 -27.55
N LEU A 679 -17.43 -15.56 -26.34
CA LEU A 679 -18.40 -15.69 -25.26
C LEU A 679 -18.76 -14.35 -24.61
N PHE A 680 -17.77 -13.47 -24.42
CA PHE A 680 -17.96 -12.17 -23.80
C PHE A 680 -18.23 -11.04 -24.82
N GLY A 681 -18.22 -11.36 -26.11
CA GLY A 681 -18.51 -10.42 -27.20
C GLY A 681 -19.99 -10.35 -27.62
N ASN A 682 -20.30 -9.44 -28.55
CA ASN A 682 -21.63 -9.28 -29.13
C ASN A 682 -22.06 -10.55 -29.91
N GLY A 683 -23.03 -11.29 -29.36
CA GLY A 683 -23.47 -12.60 -29.89
C GLY A 683 -23.09 -13.79 -29.01
N GLY A 684 -22.42 -13.57 -27.87
CA GLY A 684 -21.97 -14.64 -26.96
C GLY A 684 -23.08 -15.56 -26.43
N ILE A 685 -24.32 -15.06 -26.28
CA ILE A 685 -25.48 -15.90 -25.91
C ILE A 685 -25.70 -17.05 -26.90
N LEU A 686 -25.47 -16.82 -28.20
CA LEU A 686 -25.63 -17.84 -29.24
C LEU A 686 -24.52 -18.91 -29.14
N VAL A 687 -23.31 -18.50 -28.78
CA VAL A 687 -22.17 -19.40 -28.54
C VAL A 687 -22.45 -20.26 -27.30
N LEU A 688 -22.93 -19.65 -26.22
CA LEU A 688 -23.27 -20.30 -24.97
C LEU A 688 -24.42 -21.33 -25.15
N ASP A 689 -25.47 -20.97 -25.88
CA ASP A 689 -26.57 -21.90 -26.22
C ASP A 689 -26.07 -23.08 -27.07
N LYS A 690 -25.17 -22.85 -28.04
CA LYS A 690 -24.55 -23.93 -28.81
C LYS A 690 -23.69 -24.84 -27.91
N ILE A 691 -22.90 -24.30 -26.98
CA ILE A 691 -22.07 -25.06 -26.04
C ILE A 691 -22.93 -25.94 -25.13
N PHE A 692 -24.04 -25.42 -24.60
CA PHE A 692 -24.97 -26.22 -23.80
C PHE A 692 -25.67 -27.31 -24.60
N LYS A 693 -26.14 -27.00 -25.82
CA LYS A 693 -26.78 -27.99 -26.70
C LYS A 693 -25.86 -29.13 -27.12
N THR A 694 -24.56 -28.90 -27.14
CA THR A 694 -23.55 -29.86 -27.60
C THR A 694 -22.80 -30.57 -26.46
N GLY A 695 -23.06 -30.20 -25.20
CA GLY A 695 -22.46 -30.85 -24.03
C GLY A 695 -20.95 -30.66 -23.91
N PHE A 696 -20.42 -29.51 -24.35
CA PHE A 696 -18.97 -29.22 -24.28
C PHE A 696 -18.49 -28.70 -22.92
N VAL A 697 -19.40 -28.43 -21.98
CA VAL A 697 -19.07 -27.87 -20.65
C VAL A 697 -18.06 -28.73 -19.91
N ASP A 698 -18.31 -30.04 -19.80
CA ASP A 698 -17.42 -30.98 -19.10
C ASP A 698 -16.03 -31.08 -19.76
N ARG A 699 -15.99 -30.90 -21.09
CA ARG A 699 -14.76 -30.93 -21.88
C ARG A 699 -13.91 -29.67 -21.70
N MET A 700 -14.54 -28.53 -21.46
CA MET A 700 -13.85 -27.28 -21.13
C MET A 700 -13.32 -27.30 -19.69
N VAL A 701 -14.09 -27.86 -18.75
CA VAL A 701 -13.66 -28.00 -17.34
C VAL A 701 -12.40 -28.86 -17.22
N GLN A 702 -12.33 -29.99 -17.94
CA GLN A 702 -11.13 -30.85 -17.98
C GLN A 702 -9.88 -30.14 -18.52
N SER A 703 -10.03 -29.22 -19.48
CA SER A 703 -8.93 -28.41 -20.00
C SER A 703 -8.45 -27.35 -18.98
N VAL A 704 -9.37 -26.79 -18.18
CA VAL A 704 -9.03 -25.82 -17.12
C VAL A 704 -8.31 -26.51 -15.95
N ASP A 705 -8.71 -27.71 -15.55
CA ASP A 705 -8.05 -28.47 -14.48
C ASP A 705 -6.63 -28.95 -14.85
N SER A 706 -6.32 -29.04 -16.15
CA SER A 706 -4.97 -29.37 -16.63
C SER A 706 -3.98 -28.20 -16.57
N LYS A 707 -4.46 -26.96 -16.34
CA LYS A 707 -3.60 -25.79 -16.10
C LYS A 707 -3.16 -25.75 -14.64
N SER A 708 -1.85 -25.77 -14.42
CA SER A 708 -1.25 -25.43 -13.13
C SER A 708 -1.51 -23.96 -12.80
N VAL A 709 -2.51 -23.66 -11.95
CA VAL A 709 -2.67 -22.54 -10.97
C VAL A 709 -2.33 -21.08 -11.39
N LYS A 710 -1.77 -20.79 -12.57
CA LYS A 710 -1.31 -19.46 -12.99
C LYS A 710 -2.42 -18.55 -13.51
N ASP A 711 -3.49 -19.09 -14.10
CA ASP A 711 -4.49 -18.24 -14.80
C ASP A 711 -5.80 -18.04 -14.03
N THR A 712 -6.14 -18.88 -13.03
CA THR A 712 -7.49 -18.87 -12.43
C THR A 712 -7.73 -17.81 -11.35
N ARG A 713 -6.71 -17.07 -10.91
CA ARG A 713 -6.87 -16.01 -9.88
C ARG A 713 -6.86 -14.58 -10.41
N SER A 714 -6.53 -14.34 -11.68
CA SER A 714 -6.28 -12.98 -12.20
C SER A 714 -7.40 -12.38 -13.09
N GLU A 715 -8.38 -13.17 -13.55
CA GLU A 715 -9.43 -12.66 -14.45
C GLU A 715 -10.65 -12.05 -13.74
N CYS A 716 -10.87 -12.31 -12.44
CA CYS A 716 -12.01 -11.73 -11.71
C CYS A 716 -11.85 -10.25 -11.33
N SER A 717 -10.68 -9.63 -11.54
CA SER A 717 -10.38 -8.27 -11.05
C SER A 717 -10.42 -7.15 -12.10
N LEU A 718 -10.81 -7.41 -13.36
CA LEU A 718 -10.65 -6.44 -14.46
C LEU A 718 -11.94 -6.01 -15.20
N HIS A 719 -13.14 -6.22 -14.62
CA HIS A 719 -14.40 -5.80 -15.24
C HIS A 719 -15.29 -4.82 -14.46
N PHE A 720 -14.73 -4.07 -13.51
CA PHE A 720 -15.40 -2.87 -12.99
C PHE A 720 -14.51 -1.65 -13.22
N GLY A 721 -14.72 -0.97 -14.35
CA GLY A 721 -13.97 0.23 -14.71
C GLY A 721 -14.38 0.84 -16.06
N SER A 722 -15.67 0.85 -16.38
CA SER A 722 -16.23 1.73 -17.42
C SER A 722 -17.76 1.68 -17.38
N GLY A 723 -18.32 2.56 -16.57
CA GLY A 723 -19.73 2.95 -16.52
C GLY A 723 -19.80 4.34 -15.94
#